data_AF-A0A6S6T5W3-F1
#
_entry.id   AF-A0A6S6T5W3-F1
#
_cell.length_a   1.000
_cell.length_b   1.000
_cell.length_c   1.000
_cell.angle_alpha   90.00
_cell.angle_beta   90.00
_cell.angle_gamma   90.00
#
_symmetry.space_group_name_H-M   'P 1'
#
loop_
_entity.id
_entity.type
_entity.pdbx_description
1 polymer ?
#
loop_
_entity_poly.entity_id
_entity_poly.type
_entity_poly.pdbx_seq_one_letter_code
_entity_poly.pdbx_strand_id
1 'polypeptide(L)'
;MLLLLCELSYGQNATAALDELAPANGINAPLKVGDVIPTNLQTTHPYNINGVNGVVYEKEFYNKHSSYIKIYFKNFDLAPGDYLEVIGVNSGETSIYAGRGKIIDQDMTMISDFWTQVIFDERVIVRLHSESGANHYGFDITEVAYGYPQARIEALLATKAICGTDDKEPVICYNGTTMYDKGRAVCRLLIGGGGLCTGWLLGCDGHVMTNNHCIGTAADAANTDFTFNYQYTNCNGSGNSVSDVVANSATFIKTNSSLDYTLVQLPVNPTATYGYLSLSSVPPVVNDRIYIVGHPGGRRKEITVITDQGGDANGNAIINQITATGARYFADTEGGSSGSPVLDYNTNLVVAIHNTGGCTNGSAGRSDQLIADIGLDMPSCGIDSSGATPPVPCSSTITSFPYTESFENTFGAWSQPTTDDFDWVTNVGTTASTGTGPTAANDGTYYAYMESSVPNNPNKSAILASPCFNLTTVAYPQAIFDYHMMGTTMGTLSLEVSTNGSTWTSLWTRTGDQGSAWVSDTVDLNAYTNEPSLRIRFNGLTGSDFESDIAIDAFELNSGTPNCTIINTFPYFESFENTFGDWTQGLGDDFDWATDFGATASTGTGPTTAIDGSYYAYMESSSPNSPSKRAILESPCFDLSSVPFPELTFMYHMYGTDMGTLEVEVSVGGGTWVSVWSQIGDQGDAWFPATVDLSAYTTATDLRIRFNGLTGNGFTSDMSVDAVSIANTLYACPTTAAVFPYTESFENTIGDWIQSSNDDIDWTINSGTTPSSNTGPTTANDGTYYLFVEASSPNFPSKVAMIESPCFNLTTITDPELTFDYHMYGADMGMLEVQVKTSTTNWNTLLTRLNDYGDNWLSITLNLAAYTNATDMKVRFVATTGTGFSSDMAIDAFAITSATVSTGIRSTNQADAFLTVAPNPFRDYLEVSTNMEGMSNYRITNIQGQTMQVGSLQNKTIKVNALAQGVYFISFTNGKEHITRKIVKQ
;
A
#
# COMPACT_ATOMS: atom_id res chain seq x y z
N MET A 1 34.69 -43.26 -33.35
CA MET A 1 36.06 -43.15 -33.88
C MET A 1 36.39 -41.66 -33.95
N LEU A 2 37.36 -41.22 -33.13
CA LEU A 2 37.97 -39.89 -32.94
C LEU A 2 37.05 -38.70 -32.56
N LEU A 3 37.04 -38.17 -31.32
CA LEU A 3 38.04 -37.36 -30.56
C LEU A 3 38.27 -35.94 -31.09
N LEU A 4 37.88 -34.92 -30.31
CA LEU A 4 38.82 -33.97 -29.69
C LEU A 4 38.19 -33.21 -28.51
N LEU A 5 38.91 -33.21 -27.38
CA LEU A 5 38.76 -32.37 -26.18
C LEU A 5 39.50 -31.04 -26.40
N CYS A 6 39.09 -29.96 -25.68
CA CYS A 6 40.05 -29.13 -24.95
C CYS A 6 39.34 -28.27 -23.87
N GLU A 7 39.89 -28.34 -22.65
CA GLU A 7 39.63 -27.47 -21.49
C GLU A 7 40.35 -26.11 -21.62
N LEU A 8 40.14 -25.26 -20.58
CA LEU A 8 40.96 -24.14 -20.04
C LEU A 8 40.14 -22.84 -19.99
N SER A 9 40.14 -22.01 -18.93
CA SER A 9 40.87 -22.01 -17.66
C SER A 9 40.28 -20.89 -16.78
N TYR A 10 40.08 -21.19 -15.50
CA TYR A 10 39.92 -20.18 -14.44
C TYR A 10 41.25 -19.43 -14.24
N GLY A 11 41.21 -18.11 -14.27
CA GLY A 11 42.34 -17.24 -13.93
C GLY A 11 41.84 -16.04 -13.16
N GLN A 12 42.24 -15.95 -11.89
CA GLN A 12 42.06 -14.77 -11.04
C GLN A 12 42.81 -13.57 -11.62
N ASN A 13 42.17 -12.40 -11.59
CA ASN A 13 42.85 -11.14 -11.31
C ASN A 13 41.91 -10.24 -10.51
N ALA A 14 42.27 -10.04 -9.24
CA ALA A 14 41.70 -9.04 -8.37
C ALA A 14 42.35 -7.68 -8.63
N THR A 15 41.57 -6.63 -8.38
CA THR A 15 41.91 -5.27 -7.90
C THR A 15 41.60 -4.09 -8.83
N ALA A 16 40.79 -3.19 -8.25
CA ALA A 16 40.60 -1.76 -8.50
C ALA A 16 39.63 -1.31 -9.62
N ALA A 17 38.36 -1.10 -9.23
CA ALA A 17 37.70 0.21 -9.27
C ALA A 17 36.48 0.18 -8.34
N LEU A 18 36.68 0.64 -7.10
CA LEU A 18 35.63 1.03 -6.17
C LEU A 18 35.41 2.52 -6.40
N ASP A 19 34.31 2.90 -7.03
CA ASP A 19 33.45 4.01 -6.63
C ASP A 19 32.28 4.14 -7.60
N GLU A 20 31.15 4.60 -7.07
CA GLU A 20 29.87 4.88 -7.71
C GLU A 20 29.07 3.65 -8.22
N LEU A 21 28.01 3.33 -7.48
CA LEU A 21 26.62 3.38 -7.95
C LEU A 21 25.73 2.79 -6.84
N ALA A 22 25.31 3.64 -5.90
CA ALA A 22 24.10 3.40 -5.14
C ALA A 22 22.95 4.06 -5.93
N PRO A 23 22.06 3.30 -6.60
CA PRO A 23 20.82 3.86 -7.07
C PRO A 23 19.84 3.96 -5.90
N ALA A 24 19.26 5.15 -5.74
CA ALA A 24 17.98 5.33 -5.07
C ALA A 24 16.90 4.51 -5.80
N ASN A 25 15.95 3.93 -5.05
CA ASN A 25 14.86 3.01 -5.45
C ASN A 25 15.20 1.50 -5.40
N GLY A 26 15.40 0.97 -4.19
CA GLY A 26 15.67 -0.46 -3.94
C GLY A 26 14.41 -1.28 -3.61
N ILE A 27 13.84 -1.95 -4.60
CA ILE A 27 13.09 -3.23 -4.55
C ILE A 27 12.22 -3.51 -3.29
N ASN A 28 10.99 -2.98 -3.24
CA ASN A 28 9.95 -3.44 -2.31
C ASN A 28 9.14 -4.59 -2.94
N ALA A 29 9.69 -5.80 -2.99
CA ALA A 29 8.97 -6.98 -3.46
C ALA A 29 9.41 -8.24 -2.68
N PRO A 30 8.54 -9.27 -2.57
CA PRO A 30 8.91 -10.51 -1.90
C PRO A 30 10.13 -11.16 -2.57
N LEU A 31 10.96 -11.86 -1.78
CA LEU A 31 12.08 -12.60 -2.36
C LEU A 31 11.53 -13.68 -3.30
N LYS A 32 11.94 -13.64 -4.57
CA LYS A 32 11.58 -14.68 -5.54
C LYS A 32 12.34 -15.97 -5.25
N VAL A 33 11.62 -17.01 -4.83
CA VAL A 33 12.14 -18.34 -4.48
C VAL A 33 11.63 -19.47 -5.36
N GLY A 34 10.88 -19.14 -6.42
CA GLY A 34 10.40 -20.10 -7.40
C GLY A 34 10.06 -19.42 -8.73
N ASP A 35 10.09 -20.20 -9.80
CA ASP A 35 9.62 -19.76 -11.11
C ASP A 35 8.15 -20.20 -11.27
N VAL A 36 7.28 -19.23 -11.56
CA VAL A 36 5.86 -19.48 -11.89
C VAL A 36 5.75 -19.62 -13.40
N ILE A 37 5.33 -20.79 -13.85
CA ILE A 37 5.25 -21.14 -15.27
C ILE A 37 3.79 -21.17 -15.69
N PRO A 38 3.36 -20.26 -16.60
CA PRO A 38 2.04 -20.34 -17.20
C PRO A 38 1.82 -21.70 -17.86
N THR A 39 0.66 -22.26 -17.60
CA THR A 39 0.22 -23.58 -18.07
C THR A 39 -1.18 -23.43 -18.66
N ASN A 40 -1.55 -24.29 -19.60
CA ASN A 40 -2.91 -24.31 -20.15
C ASN A 40 -3.40 -25.75 -20.18
N LEU A 41 -3.63 -26.29 -18.99
CA LEU A 41 -4.20 -27.62 -18.80
C LEU A 41 -5.60 -27.43 -18.21
N GLN A 42 -6.56 -28.19 -18.70
CA GLN A 42 -7.93 -28.18 -18.19
C GLN A 42 -8.46 -29.61 -18.14
N THR A 43 -9.40 -29.86 -17.24
CA THR A 43 -10.22 -31.08 -17.34
C THR A 43 -11.08 -31.00 -18.60
N THR A 44 -11.67 -32.11 -19.04
CA THR A 44 -12.82 -31.99 -19.93
C THR A 44 -13.95 -31.27 -19.19
N HIS A 45 -14.84 -30.56 -19.88
CA HIS A 45 -15.98 -29.89 -19.26
C HIS A 45 -17.29 -30.45 -19.86
N PRO A 46 -18.09 -31.22 -19.09
CA PRO A 46 -17.86 -31.66 -17.71
C PRO A 46 -16.74 -32.70 -17.59
N TYR A 47 -16.11 -32.82 -16.42
CA TYR A 47 -14.91 -33.66 -16.25
C TYR A 47 -15.17 -35.18 -16.23
N ASN A 48 -16.43 -35.60 -16.05
CA ASN A 48 -16.82 -37.00 -16.06
C ASN A 48 -17.98 -37.29 -17.04
N ILE A 49 -17.75 -37.04 -18.33
CA ILE A 49 -18.77 -37.20 -19.40
C ILE A 49 -19.33 -38.63 -19.47
N ASN A 50 -18.55 -39.63 -19.05
CA ASN A 50 -18.90 -41.05 -19.17
C ASN A 50 -19.45 -41.68 -17.87
N GLY A 51 -19.59 -40.90 -16.79
CA GLY A 51 -20.07 -41.41 -15.50
C GLY A 51 -19.19 -42.49 -14.89
N VAL A 52 -17.87 -42.39 -15.06
CA VAL A 52 -16.89 -43.35 -14.55
C VAL A 52 -16.64 -43.10 -13.07
N ASN A 53 -16.73 -44.15 -12.25
CA ASN A 53 -16.30 -44.09 -10.85
C ASN A 53 -14.81 -44.42 -10.74
N GLY A 54 -14.03 -43.57 -10.05
CA GLY A 54 -12.59 -43.72 -9.89
C GLY A 54 -11.81 -42.50 -10.36
N VAL A 55 -10.54 -42.69 -10.75
CA VAL A 55 -9.69 -41.60 -11.25
C VAL A 55 -10.14 -41.21 -12.66
N VAL A 56 -10.56 -39.97 -12.83
CA VAL A 56 -11.05 -39.41 -14.10
C VAL A 56 -10.09 -38.38 -14.72
N TYR A 57 -9.13 -37.90 -13.93
CA TYR A 57 -8.01 -37.08 -14.40
C TYR A 57 -6.76 -37.42 -13.58
N GLU A 58 -5.61 -37.53 -14.25
CA GLU A 58 -4.30 -37.67 -13.60
C GLU A 58 -3.26 -36.88 -14.39
N LYS A 59 -2.46 -36.08 -13.68
CA LYS A 59 -1.36 -35.33 -14.28
C LYS A 59 -0.17 -35.28 -13.33
N GLU A 60 1.00 -35.61 -13.85
CA GLU A 60 2.27 -35.46 -13.15
C GLU A 60 2.96 -34.14 -13.53
N PHE A 61 3.53 -33.48 -12.52
CA PHE A 61 4.40 -32.32 -12.59
C PHE A 61 5.75 -32.67 -11.95
N TYR A 62 6.83 -32.46 -12.70
CA TYR A 62 8.17 -32.82 -12.27
C TYR A 62 9.18 -31.79 -12.76
N ASN A 63 10.03 -31.33 -11.84
CA ASN A 63 11.19 -30.51 -12.16
C ASN A 63 12.35 -30.91 -11.27
N LYS A 64 13.41 -31.43 -11.89
CA LYS A 64 14.58 -31.96 -11.20
C LYS A 64 15.23 -30.85 -10.35
N HIS A 65 15.51 -31.16 -9.09
CA HIS A 65 16.08 -30.24 -8.09
C HIS A 65 15.14 -29.12 -7.63
N SER A 66 13.84 -29.20 -7.94
CA SER A 66 12.88 -28.26 -7.39
C SER A 66 12.71 -28.52 -5.89
N SER A 67 12.73 -27.45 -5.08
CA SER A 67 12.59 -27.57 -3.63
C SER A 67 11.14 -27.78 -3.18
N TYR A 68 10.18 -27.38 -4.00
CA TYR A 68 8.75 -27.61 -3.81
C TYR A 68 8.00 -27.41 -5.14
N ILE A 69 6.79 -27.94 -5.24
CA ILE A 69 5.86 -27.66 -6.35
C ILE A 69 4.54 -27.16 -5.78
N LYS A 70 4.00 -26.09 -6.39
CA LYS A 70 2.63 -25.60 -6.16
C LYS A 70 1.88 -25.51 -7.49
N ILE A 71 0.57 -25.71 -7.44
CA ILE A 71 -0.30 -25.71 -8.62
C ILE A 71 -1.39 -24.68 -8.41
N TYR A 72 -1.65 -23.85 -9.41
CA TYR A 72 -2.74 -22.89 -9.38
C TYR A 72 -3.94 -23.45 -10.13
N PHE A 73 -5.04 -23.62 -9.41
CA PHE A 73 -6.33 -23.97 -9.99
C PHE A 73 -7.16 -22.71 -10.24
N LYS A 74 -7.90 -22.71 -11.34
CA LYS A 74 -8.90 -21.70 -11.71
C LYS A 74 -10.22 -22.40 -12.02
N ASN A 75 -11.34 -21.73 -11.75
CA ASN A 75 -12.69 -22.25 -12.02
C ASN A 75 -12.95 -23.63 -11.39
N PHE A 76 -12.37 -23.90 -10.23
CA PHE A 76 -12.52 -25.19 -9.55
C PHE A 76 -13.96 -25.40 -9.07
N ASP A 77 -14.60 -26.47 -9.56
CA ASP A 77 -15.96 -26.87 -9.20
C ASP A 77 -16.13 -28.39 -9.42
N LEU A 78 -16.20 -29.13 -8.31
CA LEU A 78 -16.39 -30.57 -8.30
C LEU A 78 -17.78 -30.96 -7.79
N ALA A 79 -18.28 -32.07 -8.31
CA ALA A 79 -19.54 -32.66 -7.88
C ALA A 79 -19.50 -33.09 -6.40
N PRO A 80 -20.64 -33.08 -5.68
CA PRO A 80 -20.70 -33.60 -4.32
C PRO A 80 -20.21 -35.05 -4.22
N GLY A 81 -19.19 -35.28 -3.38
CA GLY A 81 -18.55 -36.60 -3.20
C GLY A 81 -17.29 -36.82 -4.02
N ASP A 82 -17.06 -36.01 -5.05
CA ASP A 82 -15.84 -36.02 -5.84
C ASP A 82 -14.75 -35.18 -5.15
N TYR A 83 -13.49 -35.55 -5.37
CA TYR A 83 -12.36 -34.88 -4.73
C TYR A 83 -11.10 -34.95 -5.60
N LEU A 84 -10.26 -33.93 -5.47
CA LEU A 84 -8.94 -33.86 -6.09
C LEU A 84 -7.86 -34.04 -5.03
N GLU A 85 -6.87 -34.87 -5.34
CA GLU A 85 -5.70 -35.13 -4.51
C GLU A 85 -4.44 -34.59 -5.21
N VAL A 86 -3.59 -33.89 -4.47
CA VAL A 86 -2.27 -33.40 -4.90
C VAL A 86 -1.22 -34.10 -4.04
N ILE A 87 -0.35 -34.90 -4.65
CA ILE A 87 0.50 -35.88 -3.97
C ILE A 87 1.97 -35.63 -4.31
N GLY A 88 2.82 -35.45 -3.30
CA GLY A 88 4.27 -35.53 -3.45
C GLY A 88 4.71 -37.00 -3.57
N VAL A 89 5.33 -37.36 -4.69
CA VAL A 89 5.66 -38.77 -5.01
C VAL A 89 6.75 -39.33 -4.11
N ASN A 90 7.73 -38.51 -3.74
CA ASN A 90 8.87 -38.87 -2.91
C ASN A 90 8.59 -38.58 -1.43
N SER A 91 7.98 -37.43 -1.12
CA SER A 91 7.69 -37.00 0.25
C SER A 91 6.50 -37.74 0.85
N GLY A 92 5.56 -38.18 0.01
CA GLY A 92 4.28 -38.74 0.44
C GLY A 92 3.35 -37.69 1.05
N GLU A 93 3.67 -36.40 0.94
CA GLU A 93 2.78 -35.31 1.33
C GLU A 93 1.55 -35.28 0.42
N THR A 94 0.40 -34.92 0.97
CA THR A 94 -0.86 -34.95 0.23
C THR A 94 -1.75 -33.80 0.67
N SER A 95 -2.38 -33.14 -0.29
CA SER A 95 -3.47 -32.17 -0.08
C SER A 95 -4.71 -32.60 -0.85
N ILE A 96 -5.89 -32.40 -0.27
CA ILE A 96 -7.17 -32.81 -0.86
C ILE A 96 -8.10 -31.59 -0.97
N TYR A 97 -8.76 -31.44 -2.11
CA TYR A 97 -9.73 -30.37 -2.39
C TYR A 97 -11.03 -30.97 -2.92
N ALA A 98 -12.17 -30.38 -2.58
CA ALA A 98 -13.49 -30.86 -2.98
C ALA A 98 -14.47 -29.70 -3.15
N GLY A 99 -15.65 -29.95 -3.73
CA GLY A 99 -16.66 -28.92 -3.94
C GLY A 99 -16.11 -27.74 -4.73
N ARG A 100 -16.17 -26.53 -4.16
CA ARG A 100 -15.64 -25.32 -4.79
C ARG A 100 -14.13 -25.13 -4.64
N GLY A 101 -13.42 -26.01 -3.94
CA GLY A 101 -11.95 -25.98 -3.88
C GLY A 101 -11.38 -25.81 -2.47
N LYS A 102 -10.77 -24.66 -2.22
CA LYS A 102 -9.99 -24.39 -1.00
C LYS A 102 -10.79 -23.60 0.02
N ILE A 103 -10.73 -24.03 1.28
CA ILE A 103 -11.30 -23.29 2.42
C ILE A 103 -10.30 -22.23 2.88
N ILE A 104 -10.77 -20.99 3.11
CA ILE A 104 -9.91 -19.84 3.42
C ILE A 104 -10.11 -19.20 4.80
N ASP A 105 -11.18 -19.55 5.51
CA ASP A 105 -11.53 -18.94 6.79
C ASP A 105 -12.22 -19.92 7.75
N GLN A 106 -12.56 -19.43 8.95
CA GLN A 106 -13.23 -20.18 10.00
C GLN A 106 -14.69 -20.53 9.68
N ASP A 107 -15.32 -19.77 8.77
CA ASP A 107 -16.70 -19.97 8.33
C ASP A 107 -16.83 -21.01 7.20
N MET A 108 -15.71 -21.66 6.85
CA MET A 108 -15.60 -22.64 5.78
C MET A 108 -15.90 -22.05 4.38
N THR A 109 -15.61 -20.77 4.17
CA THR A 109 -15.73 -20.13 2.85
C THR A 109 -14.79 -20.83 1.87
N MET A 110 -15.35 -21.27 0.74
CA MET A 110 -14.60 -21.93 -0.33
C MET A 110 -14.39 -21.02 -1.53
N ILE A 111 -13.18 -21.05 -2.09
CA ILE A 111 -12.80 -20.35 -3.33
C ILE A 111 -12.39 -21.32 -4.44
N SER A 112 -12.70 -20.93 -5.68
CA SER A 112 -12.45 -21.72 -6.90
C SER A 112 -11.12 -21.44 -7.58
N ASP A 113 -10.46 -20.35 -7.20
CA ASP A 113 -9.24 -19.85 -7.81
C ASP A 113 -8.17 -19.77 -6.73
N PHE A 114 -7.23 -20.72 -6.72
CA PHE A 114 -6.28 -20.86 -5.62
C PHE A 114 -5.00 -21.62 -5.99
N TRP A 115 -3.92 -21.25 -5.32
CA TRP A 115 -2.73 -22.04 -5.14
C TRP A 115 -2.98 -23.16 -4.13
N THR A 116 -2.55 -24.37 -4.47
CA THR A 116 -2.49 -25.49 -3.52
C THR A 116 -1.61 -25.15 -2.33
N GLN A 117 -1.76 -25.87 -1.22
CA GLN A 117 -0.71 -25.99 -0.21
C GLN A 117 0.62 -26.38 -0.88
N VAL A 118 1.72 -25.85 -0.35
CA VAL A 118 3.06 -26.28 -0.74
C VAL A 118 3.28 -27.77 -0.51
N ILE A 119 3.84 -28.44 -1.52
CA ILE A 119 4.33 -29.82 -1.42
C ILE A 119 5.85 -29.77 -1.62
N PHE A 120 6.61 -30.13 -0.60
CA PHE A 120 8.07 -30.11 -0.59
C PHE A 120 8.63 -31.35 -1.30
N ASP A 121 8.38 -31.40 -2.60
CA ASP A 121 8.79 -32.47 -3.48
C ASP A 121 9.17 -31.91 -4.85
N GLU A 122 10.13 -32.55 -5.51
CA GLU A 122 10.47 -32.25 -6.90
C GLU A 122 9.51 -32.92 -7.90
N ARG A 123 8.63 -33.81 -7.41
CA ARG A 123 7.66 -34.57 -8.21
C ARG A 123 6.29 -34.62 -7.54
N VAL A 124 5.27 -34.04 -8.20
CA VAL A 124 3.89 -33.97 -7.71
C VAL A 124 2.90 -34.56 -8.71
N ILE A 125 1.93 -35.33 -8.24
CA ILE A 125 0.82 -35.87 -9.04
C ILE A 125 -0.50 -35.23 -8.60
N VAL A 126 -1.29 -34.75 -9.55
CA VAL A 126 -2.68 -34.32 -9.36
C VAL A 126 -3.62 -35.40 -9.85
N ARG A 127 -4.56 -35.84 -9.02
CA ARG A 127 -5.58 -36.85 -9.33
C ARG A 127 -6.98 -36.36 -9.00
N LEU A 128 -7.90 -36.41 -9.96
CA LEU A 128 -9.32 -36.19 -9.72
C LEU A 128 -10.03 -37.53 -9.60
N HIS A 129 -10.72 -37.73 -8.48
CA HIS A 129 -11.55 -38.90 -8.20
C HIS A 129 -13.03 -38.52 -8.33
N SER A 130 -13.76 -39.29 -9.13
CA SER A 130 -15.21 -39.15 -9.25
C SER A 130 -15.93 -40.33 -8.60
N GLU A 131 -16.91 -40.03 -7.76
CA GLU A 131 -17.84 -40.97 -7.14
C GLU A 131 -19.27 -40.82 -7.69
N SER A 132 -19.56 -39.70 -8.35
CA SER A 132 -20.85 -39.44 -9.01
C SER A 132 -20.66 -38.95 -10.44
N GLY A 133 -21.41 -39.51 -11.39
CA GLY A 133 -21.41 -39.07 -12.79
C GLY A 133 -22.15 -37.75 -13.04
N ALA A 134 -22.12 -36.82 -12.10
CA ALA A 134 -22.81 -35.53 -12.20
C ALA A 134 -22.00 -34.54 -13.05
N ASN A 135 -22.69 -33.71 -13.84
CA ASN A 135 -22.06 -32.73 -14.73
C ASN A 135 -21.59 -31.49 -13.94
N HIS A 136 -20.30 -31.43 -13.64
CA HIS A 136 -19.63 -30.27 -13.04
C HIS A 136 -18.43 -29.84 -13.88
N TYR A 137 -17.98 -28.60 -13.71
CA TYR A 137 -16.93 -28.02 -14.55
C TYR A 137 -15.61 -28.77 -14.40
N GLY A 138 -15.14 -29.02 -13.18
CA GLY A 138 -13.83 -29.61 -12.92
C GLY A 138 -12.87 -28.51 -12.50
N PHE A 139 -11.80 -28.28 -13.26
CA PHE A 139 -10.86 -27.20 -13.00
C PHE A 139 -9.97 -26.91 -14.21
N ASP A 140 -9.39 -25.72 -14.20
CA ASP A 140 -8.27 -25.32 -15.05
C ASP A 140 -6.99 -25.25 -14.20
N ILE A 141 -5.86 -25.71 -14.74
CA ILE A 141 -4.52 -25.48 -14.18
C ILE A 141 -3.84 -24.46 -15.08
N THR A 142 -3.80 -23.20 -14.61
CA THR A 142 -3.27 -22.07 -15.40
C THR A 142 -1.83 -21.74 -15.06
N GLU A 143 -1.32 -22.16 -13.89
CA GLU A 143 0.06 -21.89 -13.48
C GLU A 143 0.61 -23.03 -12.61
N VAL A 144 1.92 -23.26 -12.70
CA VAL A 144 2.66 -24.20 -11.84
C VAL A 144 3.92 -23.51 -11.36
N ALA A 145 4.17 -23.56 -10.06
CA ALA A 145 5.37 -22.98 -9.49
C ALA A 145 6.37 -24.07 -9.10
N TYR A 146 7.63 -23.84 -9.47
CA TYR A 146 8.77 -24.70 -9.15
C TYR A 146 9.74 -23.94 -8.26
N GLY A 147 9.87 -24.37 -7.01
CA GLY A 147 10.78 -23.80 -6.03
C GLY A 147 12.24 -23.98 -6.41
N TYR A 148 13.07 -22.97 -6.13
CA TYR A 148 14.50 -22.99 -6.37
C TYR A 148 15.22 -23.90 -5.36
N PRO A 149 16.28 -24.62 -5.78
CA PRO A 149 17.16 -25.27 -4.82
C PRO A 149 17.86 -24.23 -3.95
N GLN A 150 18.17 -24.61 -2.71
CA GLN A 150 18.80 -23.74 -1.71
C GLN A 150 20.09 -23.06 -2.22
N ALA A 151 20.94 -23.79 -2.96
CA ALA A 151 22.16 -23.23 -3.54
C ALA A 151 21.91 -22.12 -4.57
N ARG A 152 20.79 -22.15 -5.31
CA ARG A 152 20.40 -21.08 -6.24
C ARG A 152 19.98 -19.84 -5.45
N ILE A 153 19.25 -20.02 -4.35
CA ILE A 153 18.84 -18.93 -3.47
C ILE A 153 20.08 -18.28 -2.83
N GLU A 154 21.03 -19.06 -2.31
CA GLU A 154 22.30 -18.55 -1.77
C GLU A 154 23.10 -17.75 -2.80
N ALA A 155 23.17 -18.23 -4.05
CA ALA A 155 23.84 -17.51 -5.13
C ALA A 155 23.15 -16.17 -5.48
N LEU A 156 21.83 -16.07 -5.34
CA LEU A 156 21.07 -14.83 -5.55
C LEU A 156 21.29 -13.79 -4.44
N LEU A 157 21.74 -14.22 -3.26
CA LEU A 157 21.85 -13.39 -2.06
C LEU A 157 23.27 -12.89 -1.77
N ALA A 158 24.27 -13.36 -2.52
CA ALA A 158 25.71 -13.23 -2.20
C ALA A 158 26.24 -11.79 -2.02
N THR A 159 25.45 -10.74 -2.24
CA THR A 159 25.85 -9.33 -2.06
C THR A 159 24.73 -8.38 -1.60
N LYS A 160 23.62 -8.87 -1.01
CA LYS A 160 22.47 -7.99 -0.68
C LYS A 160 22.10 -8.01 0.80
N ALA A 161 22.45 -6.93 1.50
CA ALA A 161 21.99 -6.50 2.84
C ALA A 161 22.75 -6.99 4.10
N ILE A 162 23.92 -7.63 3.96
CA ILE A 162 24.86 -7.83 5.09
C ILE A 162 25.68 -6.56 5.30
N CYS A 163 25.72 -6.05 6.52
CA CYS A 163 26.40 -4.83 6.92
C CYS A 163 27.74 -5.14 7.57
N GLY A 164 28.75 -5.51 6.76
CA GLY A 164 30.05 -5.93 7.29
C GLY A 164 30.21 -7.44 7.17
N THR A 165 30.47 -8.13 8.27
CA THR A 165 30.43 -9.60 8.35
C THR A 165 29.03 -10.11 8.69
N ASP A 166 28.69 -11.32 8.24
CA ASP A 166 27.39 -11.92 8.59
C ASP A 166 27.32 -12.26 10.08
N ASP A 167 26.55 -11.46 10.82
CA ASP A 167 26.34 -11.56 12.26
C ASP A 167 25.07 -12.34 12.63
N LYS A 168 24.35 -12.89 11.64
CA LYS A 168 23.11 -13.65 11.87
C LYS A 168 23.43 -15.03 12.42
N GLU A 169 22.66 -15.46 13.42
CA GLU A 169 22.80 -16.78 14.04
C GLU A 169 21.52 -17.61 13.91
N PRO A 170 21.61 -18.95 13.86
CA PRO A 170 20.43 -19.80 14.01
C PRO A 170 19.67 -19.47 15.31
N VAL A 171 18.36 -19.24 15.23
CA VAL A 171 17.54 -18.84 16.40
C VAL A 171 17.67 -19.81 17.59
N ILE A 172 17.94 -21.09 17.31
CA ILE A 172 18.11 -22.15 18.30
C ILE A 172 19.34 -21.96 19.21
N CYS A 173 20.32 -21.14 18.80
CA CYS A 173 21.44 -20.74 19.66
C CYS A 173 20.98 -20.01 20.94
N TYR A 174 19.79 -19.41 20.90
CA TYR A 174 19.19 -18.66 22.00
C TYR A 174 18.21 -19.49 22.83
N ASN A 175 18.18 -20.82 22.64
CA ASN A 175 17.29 -21.71 23.38
C ASN A 175 17.42 -21.55 24.90
N GLY A 176 16.28 -21.42 25.59
CA GLY A 176 16.21 -21.12 27.03
C GLY A 176 16.25 -19.63 27.37
N THR A 177 16.23 -18.73 26.38
CA THR A 177 16.08 -17.28 26.58
C THR A 177 14.71 -16.79 26.13
N THR A 178 14.29 -15.62 26.62
CA THR A 178 13.06 -14.95 26.19
C THR A 178 13.05 -14.65 24.68
N MET A 179 14.20 -14.32 24.10
CA MET A 179 14.33 -14.06 22.66
C MET A 179 13.94 -15.28 21.82
N TYR A 180 14.35 -16.49 22.25
CA TYR A 180 13.94 -17.73 21.60
C TYR A 180 12.44 -17.99 21.76
N ASP A 181 11.91 -17.80 22.98
CA ASP A 181 10.49 -18.02 23.25
C ASP A 181 9.58 -17.10 22.41
N LYS A 182 9.98 -15.84 22.25
CA LYS A 182 9.32 -14.84 21.41
C LYS A 182 9.50 -15.13 19.92
N GLY A 183 10.69 -15.58 19.52
CA GLY A 183 10.99 -16.00 18.14
C GLY A 183 10.13 -17.16 17.63
N ARG A 184 9.48 -17.94 18.50
CA ARG A 184 8.54 -19.00 18.08
C ARG A 184 7.32 -18.46 17.33
N ALA A 185 6.87 -17.25 17.64
CA ALA A 185 5.74 -16.59 17.00
C ALA A 185 6.02 -16.16 15.55
N VAL A 186 7.29 -16.16 15.12
CA VAL A 186 7.71 -15.81 13.76
C VAL A 186 7.52 -17.02 12.83
N CYS A 187 6.97 -16.77 11.64
CA CYS A 187 6.69 -17.76 10.61
C CYS A 187 7.27 -17.34 9.26
N ARG A 188 7.48 -18.35 8.40
CA ARG A 188 7.88 -18.18 7.01
C ARG A 188 6.64 -18.12 6.13
N LEU A 189 6.58 -17.12 5.25
CA LEU A 189 5.51 -16.95 4.29
C LEU A 189 5.95 -17.43 2.91
N LEU A 190 5.16 -18.31 2.29
CA LEU A 190 5.29 -18.62 0.86
C LEU A 190 4.04 -18.11 0.14
N ILE A 191 4.21 -17.01 -0.56
CA ILE A 191 3.13 -16.17 -1.10
C ILE A 191 2.92 -16.53 -2.56
N GLY A 192 1.69 -16.94 -2.89
CA GLY A 192 1.35 -17.46 -4.20
C GLY A 192 2.23 -18.66 -4.56
N GLY A 193 2.82 -18.64 -5.75
CA GLY A 193 3.70 -19.71 -6.24
C GLY A 193 5.19 -19.58 -5.86
N GLY A 194 5.68 -18.36 -5.60
CA GLY A 194 7.13 -18.13 -5.58
C GLY A 194 7.63 -16.90 -4.82
N GLY A 195 6.76 -16.12 -4.17
CA GLY A 195 7.17 -15.00 -3.33
C GLY A 195 7.47 -15.46 -1.90
N LEU A 196 8.47 -14.86 -1.26
CA LEU A 196 8.83 -15.18 0.12
C LEU A 196 9.04 -13.95 0.98
N CYS A 197 8.46 -14.01 2.18
CA CYS A 197 8.64 -13.05 3.25
C CYS A 197 8.64 -13.73 4.62
N THR A 198 8.79 -12.92 5.66
CA THR A 198 8.62 -13.28 7.06
C THR A 198 7.32 -12.67 7.59
N GLY A 199 6.61 -13.39 8.47
CA GLY A 199 5.49 -12.85 9.22
C GLY A 199 5.53 -13.30 10.67
N TRP A 200 4.68 -12.76 11.53
CA TRP A 200 4.66 -13.12 12.95
C TRP A 200 3.29 -12.94 13.58
N LEU A 201 2.99 -13.74 14.62
CA LEU A 201 1.71 -13.68 15.32
C LEU A 201 1.60 -12.40 16.17
N LEU A 202 0.69 -11.50 15.81
CA LEU A 202 0.33 -10.30 16.56
C LEU A 202 -0.87 -10.59 17.46
N GLY A 203 -0.71 -10.42 18.76
CA GLY A 203 -1.78 -10.65 19.72
C GLY A 203 -2.20 -12.12 19.85
N CYS A 204 -3.23 -12.36 20.65
CA CYS A 204 -3.64 -13.69 21.10
C CYS A 204 -4.77 -14.32 20.26
N ASP A 205 -5.20 -13.65 19.17
CA ASP A 205 -6.37 -14.05 18.35
C ASP A 205 -6.00 -14.77 17.03
N GLY A 206 -4.73 -15.13 16.84
CA GLY A 206 -4.27 -15.82 15.63
C GLY A 206 -4.06 -14.91 14.42
N HIS A 207 -3.83 -13.61 14.65
CA HIS A 207 -3.49 -12.66 13.59
C HIS A 207 -2.00 -12.72 13.27
N VAL A 208 -1.65 -12.57 12.00
CA VAL A 208 -0.27 -12.50 11.51
C VAL A 208 -0.02 -11.13 10.90
N MET A 209 1.09 -10.51 11.27
CA MET A 209 1.60 -9.27 10.69
C MET A 209 2.77 -9.56 9.73
N THR A 210 2.80 -8.86 8.60
CA THR A 210 3.85 -8.87 7.57
C THR A 210 3.88 -7.52 6.85
N ASN A 211 4.71 -7.34 5.81
CA ASN A 211 4.70 -6.11 5.00
C ASN A 211 3.56 -6.07 3.96
N ASN A 212 3.18 -4.85 3.54
CA ASN A 212 2.22 -4.63 2.45
C ASN A 212 2.75 -5.18 1.13
N HIS A 213 4.02 -4.94 0.82
CA HIS A 213 4.63 -5.51 -0.38
C HIS A 213 4.78 -7.03 -0.34
N CYS A 214 4.54 -7.67 0.81
CA CYS A 214 4.45 -9.13 0.93
C CYS A 214 3.05 -9.63 0.61
N ILE A 215 2.05 -9.20 1.38
CA ILE A 215 0.65 -9.54 1.17
C ILE A 215 -0.09 -8.23 0.89
N GLY A 216 -0.29 -7.90 -0.38
CA GLY A 216 -0.92 -6.64 -0.78
C GLY A 216 -2.44 -6.73 -0.93
N THR A 217 -2.96 -7.94 -1.15
CA THR A 217 -4.37 -8.16 -1.49
C THR A 217 -4.98 -9.33 -0.72
N ALA A 218 -6.32 -9.39 -0.70
CA ALA A 218 -7.03 -10.56 -0.17
C ALA A 218 -6.74 -11.85 -0.94
N ALA A 219 -6.44 -11.76 -2.25
CA ALA A 219 -6.03 -12.90 -3.05
C ALA A 219 -4.65 -13.43 -2.60
N ASP A 220 -3.72 -12.56 -2.25
CA ASP A 220 -2.42 -12.97 -1.70
C ASP A 220 -2.60 -13.66 -0.35
N ALA A 221 -3.44 -13.12 0.54
CA ALA A 221 -3.73 -13.71 1.84
C ALA A 221 -4.36 -15.12 1.71
N ALA A 222 -5.32 -15.29 0.80
CA ALA A 222 -5.94 -16.59 0.51
C ALA A 222 -4.96 -17.61 -0.10
N ASN A 223 -3.82 -17.17 -0.63
CA ASN A 223 -2.84 -17.96 -1.37
C ASN A 223 -1.45 -18.00 -0.73
N THR A 224 -1.35 -17.74 0.58
CA THR A 224 -0.09 -17.78 1.32
C THR A 224 -0.01 -18.99 2.25
N ASP A 225 1.10 -19.73 2.20
CA ASP A 225 1.41 -20.75 3.22
C ASP A 225 2.17 -20.13 4.41
N PHE A 226 1.68 -20.42 5.62
CA PHE A 226 2.23 -19.95 6.89
C PHE A 226 2.93 -21.12 7.59
N THR A 227 4.26 -21.15 7.50
CA THR A 227 5.06 -22.26 8.05
C THR A 227 5.73 -21.85 9.35
N PHE A 228 5.41 -22.56 10.43
CA PHE A 228 6.03 -22.37 11.75
C PHE A 228 7.09 -23.44 12.02
N ASN A 229 7.97 -23.18 13.00
CA ASN A 229 9.10 -24.04 13.36
C ASN A 229 10.05 -24.39 12.18
N TYR A 230 10.07 -23.58 11.12
CA TYR A 230 11.04 -23.72 10.03
C TYR A 230 12.43 -23.25 10.49
N GLN A 231 13.10 -24.04 11.33
CA GLN A 231 14.38 -23.71 11.98
C GLN A 231 15.30 -24.93 12.16
N TYR A 232 16.57 -24.69 12.49
CA TYR A 232 17.52 -25.75 12.85
C TYR A 232 17.25 -26.30 14.26
N THR A 233 17.65 -27.54 14.53
CA THR A 233 17.59 -28.15 15.88
C THR A 233 18.86 -27.94 16.69
N ASN A 234 19.96 -27.49 16.08
CA ASN A 234 21.23 -27.22 16.74
C ASN A 234 21.83 -25.89 16.31
N CYS A 235 22.58 -25.26 17.22
CA CYS A 235 23.19 -23.93 17.02
C CYS A 235 24.26 -23.89 15.92
N ASN A 236 24.88 -25.02 15.58
CA ASN A 236 25.84 -25.12 14.47
C ASN A 236 25.18 -25.10 13.08
N GLY A 237 23.89 -24.76 12.98
CA GLY A 237 23.15 -24.76 11.72
C GLY A 237 22.88 -26.15 11.16
N SER A 238 22.82 -27.18 12.00
CA SER A 238 22.58 -28.56 11.57
C SER A 238 21.33 -29.19 12.20
N GLY A 239 20.75 -30.15 11.48
CA GLY A 239 19.52 -30.83 11.89
C GLY A 239 18.29 -29.96 11.70
N ASN A 240 17.19 -30.56 11.24
CA ASN A 240 15.99 -29.83 10.87
C ASN A 240 14.89 -30.07 11.90
N SER A 241 14.24 -29.00 12.35
CA SER A 241 13.01 -29.12 13.13
C SER A 241 11.90 -29.63 12.22
N VAL A 242 10.90 -30.29 12.80
CA VAL A 242 9.65 -30.54 12.09
C VAL A 242 9.01 -29.18 11.85
N SER A 243 8.88 -28.82 10.58
CA SER A 243 8.20 -27.60 10.15
C SER A 243 6.74 -27.92 9.86
N ASP A 244 5.84 -27.09 10.38
CA ASP A 244 4.41 -27.27 10.23
C ASP A 244 3.85 -26.16 9.34
N VAL A 245 3.25 -26.52 8.20
CA VAL A 245 2.38 -25.60 7.46
C VAL A 245 1.08 -25.51 8.24
N VAL A 246 0.96 -24.47 9.08
CA VAL A 246 -0.16 -24.30 10.02
C VAL A 246 -1.42 -23.84 9.30
N ALA A 247 -1.27 -23.02 8.27
CA ALA A 247 -2.33 -22.57 7.40
C ALA A 247 -1.79 -22.38 5.98
N ASN A 248 -2.63 -22.59 4.98
CA ASN A 248 -2.33 -22.32 3.57
C ASN A 248 -3.14 -21.13 3.01
N SER A 249 -3.83 -20.41 3.88
CA SER A 249 -4.70 -19.26 3.60
C SER A 249 -4.84 -18.41 4.86
N ALA A 250 -5.30 -17.18 4.68
CA ALA A 250 -5.68 -16.28 5.76
C ALA A 250 -6.77 -15.31 5.29
N THR A 251 -7.58 -14.82 6.22
CA THR A 251 -8.50 -13.72 6.02
C THR A 251 -7.72 -12.41 6.01
N PHE A 252 -7.93 -11.59 4.99
CA PHE A 252 -7.30 -10.27 4.91
C PHE A 252 -8.04 -9.27 5.80
N ILE A 253 -7.31 -8.62 6.72
CA ILE A 253 -7.91 -7.69 7.68
C ILE A 253 -7.62 -6.25 7.30
N LYS A 254 -6.34 -5.88 7.18
CA LYS A 254 -5.92 -4.50 6.93
C LYS A 254 -4.56 -4.41 6.28
N THR A 255 -4.32 -3.34 5.51
CA THR A 255 -3.00 -3.03 4.97
C THR A 255 -2.79 -1.53 4.87
N ASN A 256 -1.53 -1.09 4.94
CA ASN A 256 -1.11 0.29 4.68
C ASN A 256 0.22 0.26 3.92
N SER A 257 0.26 0.84 2.72
CA SER A 257 1.44 0.86 1.86
C SER A 257 2.49 1.89 2.30
N SER A 258 2.11 2.97 2.98
CA SER A 258 3.03 4.00 3.49
C SER A 258 3.81 3.50 4.71
N LEU A 259 3.15 2.79 5.63
CA LEU A 259 3.78 2.12 6.77
C LEU A 259 4.32 0.73 6.40
N ASP A 260 3.99 0.26 5.20
CA ASP A 260 4.33 -1.03 4.62
C ASP A 260 4.06 -2.21 5.56
N TYR A 261 2.81 -2.35 6.00
CA TYR A 261 2.35 -3.50 6.78
C TYR A 261 1.03 -4.06 6.26
N THR A 262 0.80 -5.35 6.53
CA THR A 262 -0.47 -6.04 6.36
C THR A 262 -0.76 -6.89 7.58
N LEU A 263 -2.01 -6.84 8.03
CA LEU A 263 -2.60 -7.69 9.06
C LEU A 263 -3.54 -8.70 8.39
N VAL A 264 -3.34 -9.98 8.69
CA VAL A 264 -4.21 -11.08 8.24
C VAL A 264 -4.57 -11.96 9.44
N GLN A 265 -5.66 -12.73 9.36
CA GLN A 265 -6.07 -13.67 10.40
C GLN A 265 -6.07 -15.11 9.87
N LEU A 266 -5.44 -16.02 10.61
CA LEU A 266 -5.38 -17.43 10.23
C LEU A 266 -6.71 -18.15 10.51
N PRO A 267 -7.08 -19.16 9.69
CA PRO A 267 -8.29 -19.97 9.90
C PRO A 267 -8.21 -20.86 11.15
N VAL A 268 -7.03 -20.99 11.75
CA VAL A 268 -6.79 -21.63 13.04
C VAL A 268 -6.00 -20.67 13.92
N ASN A 269 -6.21 -20.67 15.24
CA ASN A 269 -5.42 -19.86 16.16
C ASN A 269 -4.26 -20.70 16.74
N PRO A 270 -3.00 -20.48 16.32
CA PRO A 270 -1.89 -21.33 16.73
C PRO A 270 -1.08 -20.73 17.90
N THR A 271 -1.56 -19.64 18.50
CA THR A 271 -0.85 -18.89 19.56
C THR A 271 -0.59 -19.72 20.82
N ALA A 272 -1.42 -20.72 21.13
CA ALA A 272 -1.18 -21.64 22.25
C ALA A 272 0.09 -22.50 22.06
N THR A 273 0.48 -22.76 20.81
CA THR A 273 1.66 -23.57 20.47
C THR A 273 2.90 -22.70 20.27
N TYR A 274 2.76 -21.60 19.53
CA TYR A 274 3.90 -20.78 19.10
C TYR A 274 4.06 -19.45 19.84
N GLY A 275 3.13 -19.13 20.74
CA GLY A 275 3.08 -17.83 21.42
C GLY A 275 2.61 -16.70 20.50
N TYR A 276 2.81 -15.46 20.94
CA TYR A 276 2.51 -14.24 20.19
C TYR A 276 3.44 -13.09 20.61
N LEU A 277 3.49 -12.06 19.77
CA LEU A 277 4.15 -10.79 20.04
C LEU A 277 3.14 -9.66 20.21
N SER A 278 3.57 -8.57 20.83
CA SER A 278 2.77 -7.36 21.05
C SER A 278 3.60 -6.15 20.62
N LEU A 279 2.93 -5.15 20.03
CA LEU A 279 3.51 -3.86 19.72
C LEU A 279 3.77 -3.07 21.01
N SER A 280 4.86 -2.32 21.02
CA SER A 280 5.18 -1.38 22.09
C SER A 280 4.35 -0.11 21.94
N SER A 281 3.56 0.24 22.96
CA SER A 281 2.91 1.55 23.10
C SER A 281 3.90 2.70 23.28
N VAL A 282 5.12 2.40 23.71
CA VAL A 282 6.21 3.37 23.81
C VAL A 282 6.98 3.36 22.49
N PRO A 283 7.05 4.49 21.75
CA PRO A 283 7.85 4.57 20.53
C PRO A 283 9.34 4.33 20.83
N PRO A 284 10.07 3.65 19.95
CA PRO A 284 11.51 3.49 20.09
C PRO A 284 12.25 4.84 20.01
N VAL A 285 13.40 4.91 20.69
CA VAL A 285 14.34 6.02 20.62
C VAL A 285 15.71 5.57 20.10
N VAL A 286 16.53 6.53 19.69
CA VAL A 286 17.91 6.26 19.26
C VAL A 286 18.71 5.65 20.43
N ASN A 287 19.49 4.62 20.12
CA ASN A 287 20.26 3.75 21.02
C ASN A 287 19.46 2.67 21.78
N ASP A 288 18.16 2.50 21.53
CA ASP A 288 17.45 1.33 22.03
C ASP A 288 18.09 0.05 21.46
N ARG A 289 18.37 -0.90 22.34
CA ARG A 289 18.95 -2.19 21.96
C ARG A 289 17.87 -3.08 21.38
N ILE A 290 18.14 -3.66 20.22
CA ILE A 290 17.15 -4.45 19.47
C ILE A 290 17.68 -5.84 19.10
N TYR A 291 16.75 -6.72 18.73
CA TYR A 291 17.03 -7.94 17.98
C TYR A 291 15.95 -8.20 16.93
N ILE A 292 16.33 -8.87 15.85
CA ILE A 292 15.44 -9.15 14.71
C ILE A 292 15.41 -10.65 14.47
N VAL A 293 14.22 -11.24 14.37
CA VAL A 293 14.03 -12.67 14.09
C VAL A 293 13.31 -12.80 12.76
N GLY A 294 13.86 -13.59 11.83
CA GLY A 294 13.23 -13.73 10.52
C GLY A 294 13.72 -14.92 9.69
N HIS A 295 13.36 -14.90 8.41
CA HIS A 295 13.73 -15.88 7.40
C HIS A 295 14.57 -15.23 6.28
N PRO A 296 15.78 -14.70 6.60
CA PRO A 296 16.68 -14.15 5.60
C PRO A 296 17.01 -15.20 4.54
N GLY A 297 16.98 -14.78 3.28
CA GLY A 297 17.10 -15.66 2.13
C GLY A 297 16.02 -16.72 2.00
N GLY A 298 14.92 -16.63 2.74
CA GLY A 298 13.95 -17.72 2.85
C GLY A 298 14.46 -18.98 3.53
N ARG A 299 15.61 -18.87 4.20
CA ARG A 299 16.26 -19.95 4.93
C ARG A 299 15.54 -20.24 6.24
N ARG A 300 16.15 -21.14 7.00
CA ARG A 300 15.74 -21.46 8.36
C ARG A 300 15.85 -20.24 9.25
N LYS A 301 14.98 -20.17 10.26
CA LYS A 301 14.84 -19.01 11.13
C LYS A 301 16.19 -18.64 11.76
N GLU A 302 16.56 -17.38 11.54
CA GLU A 302 17.79 -16.76 12.03
C GLU A 302 17.42 -15.55 12.89
N ILE A 303 18.35 -15.15 13.77
CA ILE A 303 18.21 -14.01 14.67
C ILE A 303 19.47 -13.16 14.61
N THR A 304 19.28 -11.84 14.61
CA THR A 304 20.36 -10.85 14.70
C THR A 304 20.26 -10.15 16.04
N VAL A 305 21.29 -10.29 16.88
CA VAL A 305 21.38 -9.64 18.22
C VAL A 305 22.61 -8.73 18.33
N ILE A 306 23.67 -9.10 17.62
CA ILE A 306 24.91 -8.34 17.52
C ILE A 306 25.08 -7.78 16.11
N THR A 307 25.92 -6.77 15.98
CA THR A 307 26.33 -6.20 14.70
C THR A 307 27.76 -5.67 14.81
N ASP A 308 28.57 -5.90 13.78
CA ASP A 308 29.92 -5.37 13.64
C ASP A 308 29.96 -3.92 13.10
N GLN A 309 28.82 -3.40 12.64
CA GLN A 309 28.63 -2.03 12.15
C GLN A 309 27.53 -1.30 12.92
N GLY A 310 27.81 -0.08 13.40
CA GLY A 310 26.77 0.76 14.02
C GLY A 310 26.14 0.24 15.32
N GLY A 311 26.70 -0.81 15.93
CA GLY A 311 26.28 -1.31 17.25
C GLY A 311 26.73 -0.44 18.42
N ASP A 312 26.30 -0.81 19.63
CA ASP A 312 26.79 -0.19 20.86
C ASP A 312 28.26 -0.58 21.15
N ALA A 313 28.82 -0.10 22.28
CA ALA A 313 30.20 -0.40 22.67
C ALA A 313 30.51 -1.90 22.87
N ASN A 314 29.49 -2.75 22.99
CA ASN A 314 29.61 -4.20 23.11
C ASN A 314 29.27 -4.93 21.80
N GLY A 315 29.02 -4.20 20.72
CA GLY A 315 28.59 -4.75 19.43
C GLY A 315 27.13 -5.20 19.41
N ASN A 316 26.28 -4.73 20.34
CA ASN A 316 24.86 -5.04 20.27
C ASN A 316 24.18 -4.22 19.18
N ALA A 317 23.22 -4.83 18.47
CA ALA A 317 22.37 -4.11 17.54
C ALA A 317 21.51 -3.07 18.29
N ILE A 318 21.47 -1.84 17.75
CA ILE A 318 20.72 -0.72 18.29
C ILE A 318 19.94 0.01 17.20
N ILE A 319 18.99 0.86 17.59
CA ILE A 319 18.37 1.84 16.69
C ILE A 319 19.33 3.02 16.50
N ASN A 320 19.74 3.26 15.26
CA ASN A 320 20.70 4.31 14.91
C ASN A 320 20.03 5.63 14.54
N GLN A 321 18.83 5.58 13.98
CA GLN A 321 18.08 6.78 13.58
C GLN A 321 16.57 6.52 13.64
N ILE A 322 15.81 7.53 14.07
CA ILE A 322 14.35 7.57 13.95
C ILE A 322 14.00 8.47 12.77
N THR A 323 13.12 7.99 11.88
CA THR A 323 12.54 8.78 10.78
C THR A 323 11.13 9.21 11.16
N ALA A 324 10.45 10.00 10.31
CA ALA A 324 9.08 10.46 10.57
C ALA A 324 8.15 9.30 11.01
N THR A 325 8.16 8.20 10.24
CA THR A 325 7.29 7.04 10.48
C THR A 325 8.02 5.77 10.90
N GLY A 326 9.36 5.74 10.85
CA GLY A 326 10.14 4.50 10.92
C GLY A 326 11.42 4.60 11.75
N ALA A 327 12.28 3.60 11.57
CA ALA A 327 13.56 3.47 12.28
C ALA A 327 14.63 2.85 11.38
N ARG A 328 15.90 3.22 11.57
CA ARG A 328 17.07 2.68 10.84
C ARG A 328 18.05 2.04 11.81
N TYR A 329 18.65 0.94 11.37
CA TYR A 329 19.63 0.15 12.12
C TYR A 329 20.61 -0.56 11.18
N PHE A 330 21.65 -1.18 11.73
CA PHE A 330 22.65 -1.96 11.00
C PHE A 330 22.57 -3.47 11.26
N ALA A 331 21.51 -3.93 11.94
CA ALA A 331 21.29 -5.35 12.17
C ALA A 331 21.16 -6.10 10.83
N ASP A 332 22.04 -7.07 10.59
CA ASP A 332 22.03 -7.87 9.36
C ASP A 332 20.67 -8.50 9.05
N THR A 333 20.27 -8.32 7.80
CA THR A 333 19.06 -8.89 7.19
C THR A 333 19.34 -9.25 5.74
N GLU A 334 18.44 -9.97 5.07
CA GLU A 334 18.58 -10.29 3.63
C GLU A 334 17.20 -10.32 2.98
N GLY A 335 17.14 -10.44 1.65
CA GLY A 335 15.87 -10.66 0.95
C GLY A 335 15.10 -11.82 1.60
N GLY A 336 13.81 -11.63 1.88
CA GLY A 336 12.98 -12.59 2.63
C GLY A 336 12.82 -12.25 4.12
N SER A 337 13.64 -11.36 4.67
CA SER A 337 13.42 -10.78 6.00
C SER A 337 12.28 -9.74 6.04
N SER A 338 11.76 -9.30 4.89
CA SER A 338 10.59 -8.42 4.82
C SER A 338 9.46 -8.95 5.71
N GLY A 339 8.99 -8.10 6.63
CA GLY A 339 7.91 -8.38 7.57
C GLY A 339 8.41 -8.86 8.94
N SER A 340 9.72 -9.03 9.12
CA SER A 340 10.30 -9.46 10.40
C SER A 340 10.01 -8.43 11.51
N PRO A 341 9.67 -8.89 12.73
CA PRO A 341 9.52 -8.00 13.87
C PRO A 341 10.88 -7.48 14.33
N VAL A 342 10.97 -6.17 14.59
CA VAL A 342 12.09 -5.55 15.29
C VAL A 342 11.71 -5.45 16.76
N LEU A 343 12.38 -6.21 17.63
CA LEU A 343 12.05 -6.30 19.04
C LEU A 343 13.02 -5.50 19.89
N ASP A 344 12.52 -4.74 20.86
CA ASP A 344 13.34 -4.17 21.92
C ASP A 344 13.87 -5.30 22.83
N TYR A 345 15.14 -5.24 23.16
CA TYR A 345 15.84 -6.28 23.91
C TYR A 345 15.32 -6.42 25.35
N ASN A 346 15.00 -5.30 26.01
CA ASN A 346 14.64 -5.31 27.43
C ASN A 346 13.18 -5.75 27.63
N THR A 347 12.28 -5.20 26.84
CA THR A 347 10.84 -5.41 26.95
C THR A 347 10.36 -6.61 26.13
N ASN A 348 11.09 -7.00 25.08
CA ASN A 348 10.69 -8.02 24.10
C ASN A 348 9.38 -7.68 23.38
N LEU A 349 9.09 -6.38 23.25
CA LEU A 349 7.97 -5.82 22.49
C LEU A 349 8.44 -5.40 21.10
N VAL A 350 7.53 -5.46 20.13
CA VAL A 350 7.83 -5.05 18.75
C VAL A 350 7.77 -3.53 18.67
N VAL A 351 8.88 -2.91 18.29
CA VAL A 351 9.03 -1.46 18.17
C VAL A 351 8.97 -0.97 16.73
N ALA A 352 9.16 -1.87 15.75
CA ALA A 352 9.05 -1.58 14.32
C ALA A 352 8.88 -2.88 13.49
N ILE A 353 8.48 -2.74 12.22
CA ILE A 353 8.44 -3.83 11.24
C ILE A 353 9.53 -3.67 10.17
N HIS A 354 10.38 -4.66 9.98
CA HIS A 354 11.50 -4.59 9.03
C HIS A 354 11.00 -4.64 7.57
N ASN A 355 11.51 -3.76 6.71
CA ASN A 355 11.17 -3.75 5.27
C ASN A 355 12.21 -3.18 4.31
N THR A 356 13.20 -2.41 4.78
CA THR A 356 14.18 -1.79 3.89
C THR A 356 15.49 -2.57 3.99
N GLY A 357 16.04 -3.01 2.85
CA GLY A 357 17.39 -3.58 2.79
C GLY A 357 18.51 -2.51 2.78
N GLY A 358 19.77 -2.95 2.70
CA GLY A 358 20.94 -2.06 2.65
C GLY A 358 21.57 -1.81 4.03
N CYS A 359 22.49 -0.83 4.11
CA CYS A 359 23.22 -0.47 5.32
C CYS A 359 23.34 1.05 5.41
N THR A 360 22.52 1.75 6.21
CA THR A 360 21.54 1.23 7.17
C THR A 360 20.34 0.54 6.51
N ASN A 361 19.92 -0.60 7.03
CA ASN A 361 18.59 -1.15 6.76
C ASN A 361 17.56 -0.55 7.73
N GLY A 362 16.27 -0.92 7.61
CA GLY A 362 15.30 -0.37 8.54
C GLY A 362 13.83 -0.70 8.28
N SER A 363 13.00 0.18 8.84
CA SER A 363 11.55 0.09 8.88
C SER A 363 10.92 1.39 8.39
N ALA A 364 9.81 1.26 7.65
CA ALA A 364 8.89 2.37 7.36
C ALA A 364 7.79 2.54 8.41
N GLY A 365 7.53 1.52 9.24
CA GLY A 365 6.44 1.46 10.22
C GLY A 365 6.95 1.24 11.66
N ARG A 366 6.93 2.32 12.46
CA ARG A 366 7.22 2.34 13.90
C ARG A 366 5.97 1.96 14.71
N SER A 367 6.15 1.37 15.88
CA SER A 367 5.06 0.77 16.67
C SER A 367 3.91 1.72 16.99
N ASP A 368 4.15 2.98 17.31
CA ASP A 368 3.12 4.00 17.56
C ASP A 368 2.26 4.30 16.32
N GLN A 369 2.89 4.39 15.15
CA GLN A 369 2.20 4.62 13.88
C GLN A 369 1.41 3.39 13.45
N LEU A 370 1.98 2.19 13.64
CA LEU A 370 1.27 0.93 13.41
C LEU A 370 0.06 0.81 14.34
N ILE A 371 0.20 1.13 15.63
CA ILE A 371 -0.90 1.11 16.60
C ILE A 371 -2.01 2.08 16.18
N ALA A 372 -1.65 3.30 15.82
CA ALA A 372 -2.60 4.33 15.40
C ALA A 372 -3.35 3.92 14.13
N ASP A 373 -2.64 3.38 13.12
CA ASP A 373 -3.23 2.98 11.85
C ASP A 373 -4.08 1.71 11.97
N ILE A 374 -3.62 0.69 12.70
CA ILE A 374 -4.38 -0.55 12.91
C ILE A 374 -5.70 -0.27 13.62
N GLY A 375 -5.68 0.53 14.68
CA GLY A 375 -6.88 0.99 15.36
C GLY A 375 -7.77 -0.15 15.88
N LEU A 376 -9.04 -0.18 15.44
CA LEU A 376 -10.03 -1.17 15.88
C LEU A 376 -9.74 -2.61 15.45
N ASP A 377 -8.95 -2.78 14.39
CA ASP A 377 -8.56 -4.10 13.88
C ASP A 377 -7.44 -4.73 14.72
N MET A 378 -7.00 -4.05 15.79
CA MET A 378 -5.96 -4.55 16.67
C MET A 378 -6.44 -5.80 17.42
N PRO A 379 -5.76 -6.95 17.26
CA PRO A 379 -6.14 -8.15 17.98
C PRO A 379 -5.95 -7.99 19.49
N SER A 380 -6.68 -8.80 20.25
CA SER A 380 -6.50 -8.89 21.70
C SER A 380 -5.04 -9.17 22.01
N CYS A 381 -4.52 -8.61 23.11
CA CYS A 381 -3.11 -8.71 23.48
C CYS A 381 -2.11 -8.11 22.45
N GLY A 382 -2.58 -7.37 21.43
CA GLY A 382 -1.76 -6.83 20.35
C GLY A 382 -0.86 -5.65 20.75
N ILE A 383 -1.17 -4.97 21.86
CA ILE A 383 -0.39 -3.86 22.43
C ILE A 383 -0.01 -4.24 23.86
N ASP A 384 1.15 -3.79 24.33
CA ASP A 384 1.56 -3.96 25.72
C ASP A 384 0.67 -3.20 26.72
N SER A 385 0.78 -3.56 27.99
CA SER A 385 -0.03 -3.00 29.08
C SER A 385 0.67 -1.87 29.86
N SER A 386 1.80 -1.33 29.38
CA SER A 386 2.75 -0.53 30.20
C SER A 386 2.86 0.97 29.93
N GLY A 387 2.19 1.56 28.94
CA GLY A 387 2.24 3.02 28.71
C GLY A 387 1.19 3.50 27.72
N ALA A 388 0.60 4.68 27.95
CA ALA A 388 -0.51 5.28 27.20
C ALA A 388 -1.67 4.31 26.88
N THR A 389 -2.83 4.52 27.54
CA THR A 389 -4.07 3.97 27.01
C THR A 389 -4.11 4.27 25.50
N PRO A 390 -4.33 3.26 24.64
CA PRO A 390 -4.52 3.46 23.22
C PRO A 390 -5.54 4.59 23.00
N PRO A 391 -5.52 5.27 21.83
CA PRO A 391 -6.66 6.07 21.39
C PRO A 391 -7.93 5.34 21.80
N VAL A 392 -8.69 5.84 22.79
CA VAL A 392 -9.91 5.14 23.21
C VAL A 392 -10.76 5.16 21.96
N PRO A 393 -11.02 4.05 21.24
CA PRO A 393 -11.69 4.15 19.97
C PRO A 393 -13.14 4.55 20.23
N CYS A 394 -13.72 5.32 19.31
CA CYS A 394 -15.14 5.61 19.36
C CYS A 394 -15.91 4.30 19.17
N SER A 395 -16.78 3.93 20.12
CA SER A 395 -17.67 2.76 19.97
C SER A 395 -18.70 2.97 18.84
N SER A 396 -19.02 4.22 18.53
CA SER A 396 -19.87 4.67 17.44
C SER A 396 -19.56 6.14 17.12
N THR A 397 -19.83 6.57 15.89
CA THR A 397 -19.69 7.97 15.46
C THR A 397 -21.03 8.53 15.01
N ILE A 398 -21.27 9.80 15.34
CA ILE A 398 -22.41 10.58 14.86
C ILE A 398 -22.13 10.94 13.40
N THR A 399 -23.05 10.57 12.52
CA THR A 399 -22.98 10.82 11.07
C THR A 399 -24.17 11.65 10.56
N SER A 400 -25.06 12.09 11.46
CA SER A 400 -26.23 12.88 11.12
C SER A 400 -26.08 14.28 11.71
N PHE A 401 -26.15 15.29 10.86
CA PHE A 401 -25.98 16.70 11.20
C PHE A 401 -27.18 17.52 10.71
N PRO A 402 -27.60 18.60 11.41
CA PRO A 402 -27.00 19.13 12.63
C PRO A 402 -27.16 18.18 13.82
N TYR A 403 -26.10 18.03 14.61
CA TYR A 403 -26.16 17.37 15.91
C TYR A 403 -26.38 18.46 16.96
N THR A 404 -27.38 18.30 17.82
CA THR A 404 -27.70 19.28 18.87
C THR A 404 -27.72 18.62 20.24
N GLU A 405 -27.27 19.35 21.26
CA GLU A 405 -27.35 18.98 22.67
C GLU A 405 -27.61 20.23 23.53
N SER A 406 -28.74 20.23 24.24
CA SER A 406 -29.14 21.30 25.17
C SER A 406 -29.10 20.87 26.64
N PHE A 407 -28.55 19.68 26.95
CA PHE A 407 -28.29 19.22 28.32
C PHE A 407 -29.53 19.13 29.22
N GLU A 408 -30.68 18.79 28.62
CA GLU A 408 -31.99 18.75 29.26
C GLU A 408 -32.10 17.65 30.33
N ASN A 409 -31.66 17.97 31.55
CA ASN A 409 -31.59 17.11 32.74
C ASN A 409 -30.56 15.96 32.68
N THR A 410 -30.00 15.67 31.51
CA THR A 410 -28.91 14.69 31.33
C THR A 410 -27.90 15.24 30.34
N PHE A 411 -26.70 14.65 30.27
CA PHE A 411 -25.68 15.01 29.27
C PHE A 411 -25.88 14.33 27.91
N GLY A 412 -27.01 13.63 27.71
CA GLY A 412 -27.28 12.90 26.48
C GLY A 412 -26.17 11.89 26.14
N ALA A 413 -25.54 12.08 24.98
CA ALA A 413 -24.41 11.25 24.52
C ALA A 413 -23.03 11.74 24.99
N TRP A 414 -22.95 12.89 25.66
CA TRP A 414 -21.73 13.39 26.25
C TRP A 414 -21.37 12.61 27.52
N SER A 415 -20.07 12.59 27.81
CA SER A 415 -19.50 11.79 28.90
C SER A 415 -18.51 12.61 29.71
N GLN A 416 -18.35 12.23 30.97
CA GLN A 416 -17.41 12.87 31.88
C GLN A 416 -16.25 11.91 32.16
N PRO A 417 -15.01 12.26 31.80
CA PRO A 417 -13.86 11.42 32.02
C PRO A 417 -13.41 11.50 33.47
N THR A 418 -12.88 10.42 34.05
CA THR A 418 -12.41 10.41 35.44
C THR A 418 -11.01 11.03 35.63
N THR A 419 -10.54 11.83 34.67
CA THR A 419 -9.15 12.33 34.61
C THR A 419 -9.01 13.76 35.12
N ASP A 420 -10.12 14.45 35.34
CA ASP A 420 -10.22 15.82 35.84
C ASP A 420 -10.36 15.84 37.37
N ASP A 421 -10.57 17.04 37.95
CA ASP A 421 -10.67 17.20 39.40
C ASP A 421 -12.10 16.99 39.93
N PHE A 422 -13.12 17.31 39.14
CA PHE A 422 -14.54 17.16 39.47
C PHE A 422 -15.43 17.24 38.21
N ASP A 423 -16.68 16.80 38.36
CA ASP A 423 -17.64 16.66 37.26
C ASP A 423 -18.51 17.92 37.07
N TRP A 424 -18.85 18.21 35.81
CA TRP A 424 -19.99 19.05 35.41
C TRP A 424 -21.30 18.48 35.96
N VAL A 425 -22.27 19.37 36.17
CA VAL A 425 -23.61 19.01 36.64
C VAL A 425 -24.67 19.75 35.81
N THR A 426 -25.86 19.16 35.66
CA THR A 426 -27.01 19.84 35.05
C THR A 426 -27.81 20.59 36.11
N ASN A 427 -28.33 21.78 35.79
CA ASN A 427 -29.11 22.59 36.73
C ASN A 427 -30.27 23.34 36.06
N VAL A 428 -31.22 23.77 36.88
CA VAL A 428 -32.34 24.65 36.49
C VAL A 428 -32.30 25.91 37.35
N GLY A 429 -32.51 27.07 36.73
CA GLY A 429 -32.53 28.34 37.45
C GLY A 429 -31.13 28.80 37.86
N THR A 430 -31.01 29.45 39.02
CA THR A 430 -29.73 29.97 39.52
C THR A 430 -28.80 28.87 40.05
N THR A 431 -27.49 29.07 39.96
CA THR A 431 -26.49 28.21 40.62
C THR A 431 -26.54 28.34 42.15
N ALA A 432 -25.81 27.48 42.87
CA ALA A 432 -25.87 27.43 44.33
C ALA A 432 -25.11 28.60 44.99
N SER A 433 -24.06 29.08 44.32
CA SER A 433 -23.29 30.23 44.77
C SER A 433 -23.91 31.56 44.29
N THR A 434 -23.80 32.62 45.11
CA THR A 434 -24.46 33.90 44.81
C THR A 434 -23.57 34.80 43.98
N GLY A 435 -24.12 35.44 42.94
CA GLY A 435 -23.37 36.39 42.10
C GLY A 435 -22.56 35.72 40.99
N THR A 436 -22.89 34.47 40.68
CA THR A 436 -22.29 33.63 39.64
C THR A 436 -23.38 32.94 38.85
N GLY A 437 -22.97 32.30 37.74
CA GLY A 437 -23.85 31.42 36.96
C GLY A 437 -25.06 32.12 36.33
N PRO A 438 -25.77 31.43 35.42
CA PRO A 438 -26.94 31.99 34.77
C PRO A 438 -28.17 31.93 35.70
N THR A 439 -29.20 32.74 35.40
CA THR A 439 -30.47 32.72 36.14
C THR A 439 -31.50 31.73 35.58
N ALA A 440 -31.29 31.25 34.34
CA ALA A 440 -32.05 30.24 33.63
C ALA A 440 -31.21 29.71 32.45
N ALA A 441 -31.59 28.55 31.91
CA ALA A 441 -31.01 27.99 30.68
C ALA A 441 -31.25 28.92 29.47
N ASN A 442 -30.39 28.83 28.46
CA ASN A 442 -30.54 29.57 27.20
C ASN A 442 -31.44 28.82 26.22
N ASP A 443 -31.27 27.50 26.12
CA ASP A 443 -32.17 26.59 25.40
C ASP A 443 -32.86 25.65 26.41
N GLY A 444 -34.11 25.28 26.15
CA GLY A 444 -34.85 24.39 27.03
C GLY A 444 -35.04 24.89 28.46
N THR A 445 -34.78 24.01 29.44
CA THR A 445 -35.03 24.24 30.88
C THR A 445 -33.79 24.01 31.74
N TYR A 446 -32.88 23.13 31.32
CA TYR A 446 -31.66 22.81 32.05
C TYR A 446 -30.43 23.30 31.28
N TYR A 447 -29.33 23.51 31.98
CA TYR A 447 -28.02 23.80 31.38
C TYR A 447 -26.93 22.99 32.09
N ALA A 448 -25.79 22.79 31.44
CA ALA A 448 -24.61 22.19 32.05
C ALA A 448 -23.74 23.27 32.71
N TYR A 449 -23.28 23.04 33.94
CA TYR A 449 -22.41 23.97 34.64
C TYR A 449 -21.44 23.29 35.59
N MET A 450 -20.40 24.02 35.97
CA MET A 450 -19.44 23.63 37.00
C MET A 450 -19.61 24.54 38.23
N GLU A 451 -19.88 23.92 39.38
CA GLU A 451 -19.98 24.60 40.67
C GLU A 451 -18.58 24.80 41.26
N SER A 452 -18.19 26.05 41.43
CA SER A 452 -16.84 26.43 41.82
C SER A 452 -16.65 26.60 43.33
N SER A 453 -17.67 26.41 44.16
CA SER A 453 -17.53 26.43 45.63
C SER A 453 -16.60 25.33 46.18
N VAL A 454 -16.07 25.52 47.39
CA VAL A 454 -15.20 24.53 48.08
C VAL A 454 -15.87 23.15 48.11
N PRO A 455 -15.20 22.05 47.68
CA PRO A 455 -13.76 21.92 47.45
C PRO A 455 -13.28 22.16 46.00
N ASN A 456 -14.14 22.65 45.11
CA ASN A 456 -13.88 22.73 43.67
C ASN A 456 -13.13 24.01 43.27
N ASN A 457 -12.55 24.75 44.21
CA ASN A 457 -11.62 25.84 43.95
C ASN A 457 -10.35 25.69 44.83
N PRO A 458 -9.22 26.33 44.46
CA PRO A 458 -8.96 27.06 43.21
C PRO A 458 -8.32 26.18 42.10
N ASN A 459 -8.37 26.67 40.84
CA ASN A 459 -7.71 26.06 39.67
C ASN A 459 -8.03 24.57 39.47
N LYS A 460 -9.29 24.18 39.69
CA LYS A 460 -9.78 22.82 39.46
C LYS A 460 -10.33 22.69 38.05
N SER A 461 -9.99 21.59 37.39
CA SER A 461 -10.45 21.27 36.04
C SER A 461 -11.69 20.39 36.10
N ALA A 462 -12.65 20.66 35.21
CA ALA A 462 -13.81 19.83 34.93
C ALA A 462 -13.97 19.67 33.40
N ILE A 463 -14.17 18.45 32.92
CA ILE A 463 -14.17 18.10 31.50
C ILE A 463 -15.51 17.46 31.12
N LEU A 464 -16.13 17.98 30.06
CA LEU A 464 -17.29 17.36 29.42
C LEU A 464 -16.93 17.00 27.98
N ALA A 465 -16.90 15.70 27.67
CA ALA A 465 -16.44 15.17 26.40
C ALA A 465 -17.60 14.70 25.51
N SER A 466 -17.58 15.09 24.24
CA SER A 466 -18.61 14.78 23.26
C SER A 466 -18.60 13.29 22.85
N PRO A 467 -19.68 12.77 22.25
CA PRO A 467 -19.56 11.62 21.38
C PRO A 467 -18.62 11.93 20.21
N CYS A 468 -18.22 10.90 19.47
CA CYS A 468 -17.38 11.12 18.29
C CYS A 468 -18.20 11.55 17.08
N PHE A 469 -17.66 12.44 16.27
CA PHE A 469 -18.28 12.95 15.05
C PHE A 469 -17.51 12.46 13.82
N ASN A 470 -18.22 12.00 12.80
CA ASN A 470 -17.65 11.72 11.49
C ASN A 470 -17.91 12.92 10.58
N LEU A 471 -16.88 13.70 10.32
CA LEU A 471 -16.99 14.93 9.54
C LEU A 471 -16.76 14.73 8.04
N THR A 472 -16.44 13.50 7.58
CA THR A 472 -16.04 13.23 6.18
C THR A 472 -17.09 13.60 5.13
N THR A 473 -18.34 13.81 5.54
CA THR A 473 -19.45 14.23 4.66
C THR A 473 -20.02 15.60 5.02
N VAL A 474 -19.41 16.32 5.97
CA VAL A 474 -19.88 17.62 6.47
C VAL A 474 -19.10 18.70 5.76
N ALA A 475 -19.72 19.40 4.83
CA ALA A 475 -19.11 20.60 4.24
C ALA A 475 -19.06 21.71 5.29
N TYR A 476 -17.90 22.37 5.40
CA TYR A 476 -17.67 23.48 6.33
C TYR A 476 -18.08 23.21 7.78
N PRO A 477 -17.53 22.18 8.44
CA PRO A 477 -17.96 21.81 9.78
C PRO A 477 -17.66 22.94 10.77
N GLN A 478 -18.64 23.25 11.61
CA GLN A 478 -18.51 24.25 12.68
C GLN A 478 -19.20 23.78 13.96
N ALA A 479 -18.65 24.17 15.11
CA ALA A 479 -19.26 23.98 16.42
C ALA A 479 -19.80 25.31 16.94
N ILE A 480 -21.06 25.32 17.35
CA ILE A 480 -21.78 26.48 17.89
C ILE A 480 -22.23 26.11 19.30
N PHE A 481 -22.08 27.02 20.26
CA PHE A 481 -22.56 26.80 21.61
C PHE A 481 -22.73 28.13 22.33
N ASP A 482 -23.57 28.12 23.36
CA ASP A 482 -23.75 29.23 24.27
C ASP A 482 -23.00 28.99 25.58
N TYR A 483 -22.40 30.03 26.13
CA TYR A 483 -21.72 29.98 27.42
C TYR A 483 -22.08 31.18 28.30
N HIS A 484 -21.91 31.00 29.61
CA HIS A 484 -22.08 32.03 30.61
C HIS A 484 -20.94 31.96 31.63
N MET A 485 -20.25 33.08 31.84
CA MET A 485 -19.12 33.21 32.75
C MET A 485 -19.22 34.56 33.48
N MET A 486 -19.75 34.55 34.70
CA MET A 486 -19.95 35.75 35.52
C MET A 486 -19.30 35.57 36.89
N GLY A 487 -18.38 36.47 37.24
CA GLY A 487 -17.77 36.47 38.57
C GLY A 487 -16.43 37.19 38.66
N THR A 488 -16.10 37.72 39.83
CA THR A 488 -14.89 38.53 40.02
C THR A 488 -13.60 37.73 40.02
N THR A 489 -13.69 36.42 40.28
CA THR A 489 -12.56 35.49 40.27
C THR A 489 -12.73 34.45 39.17
N MET A 490 -13.32 34.82 38.03
CA MET A 490 -13.58 33.86 36.95
C MET A 490 -12.32 33.15 36.47
N GLY A 491 -12.46 31.87 36.15
CA GLY A 491 -11.45 31.06 35.50
C GLY A 491 -11.57 31.07 33.97
N THR A 492 -11.37 29.90 33.36
CA THR A 492 -11.21 29.75 31.90
C THR A 492 -12.13 28.65 31.37
N LEU A 493 -12.73 28.88 30.20
CA LEU A 493 -13.42 27.85 29.41
C LEU A 493 -12.71 27.69 28.06
N SER A 494 -12.42 26.45 27.69
CA SER A 494 -11.84 26.09 26.40
C SER A 494 -12.67 25.03 25.68
N LEU A 495 -12.79 25.19 24.36
CA LEU A 495 -13.26 24.14 23.45
C LEU A 495 -12.05 23.49 22.80
N GLU A 496 -11.88 22.20 23.06
CA GLU A 496 -10.72 21.43 22.61
C GLU A 496 -11.16 20.28 21.72
N VAL A 497 -10.32 19.89 20.77
CA VAL A 497 -10.58 18.80 19.83
C VAL A 497 -9.49 17.75 19.84
N SER A 498 -9.85 16.51 19.51
CA SER A 498 -8.91 15.39 19.42
C SER A 498 -9.32 14.43 18.31
N THR A 499 -8.34 14.03 17.49
CA THR A 499 -8.50 13.02 16.44
C THR A 499 -8.14 11.61 16.93
N ASN A 500 -7.45 11.51 18.07
CA ASN A 500 -6.97 10.26 18.64
C ASN A 500 -7.49 10.00 20.07
N GLY A 501 -8.33 10.87 20.62
CA GLY A 501 -8.88 10.75 21.97
C GLY A 501 -7.88 10.90 23.12
N SER A 502 -6.61 11.18 22.85
CA SER A 502 -5.52 11.23 23.85
C SER A 502 -4.78 12.58 23.83
N THR A 503 -4.57 13.16 22.65
CA THR A 503 -3.95 14.48 22.45
C THR A 503 -5.03 15.49 22.09
N TRP A 504 -5.04 16.64 22.76
CA TRP A 504 -6.09 17.65 22.62
C TRP A 504 -5.52 18.99 22.17
N THR A 505 -6.18 19.61 21.19
CA THR A 505 -5.84 20.94 20.64
C THR A 505 -6.95 21.92 21.01
N SER A 506 -6.60 23.05 21.64
CA SER A 506 -7.57 24.12 21.95
C SER A 506 -7.84 24.96 20.70
N LEU A 507 -9.09 24.99 20.25
CA LEU A 507 -9.51 25.82 19.11
C LEU A 507 -10.11 27.16 19.56
N TRP A 508 -10.66 27.20 20.77
CA TRP A 508 -11.31 28.39 21.32
C TRP A 508 -11.10 28.45 22.83
N THR A 509 -10.90 29.67 23.36
CA THR A 509 -10.72 29.92 24.80
C THR A 509 -11.30 31.28 25.19
N ARG A 510 -11.93 31.35 26.38
CA ARG A 510 -12.28 32.59 27.08
C ARG A 510 -11.85 32.51 28.54
N THR A 511 -11.41 33.64 29.08
CA THR A 511 -10.94 33.75 30.47
C THR A 511 -11.47 35.01 31.10
N GLY A 512 -11.79 34.95 32.40
CA GLY A 512 -12.28 36.09 33.17
C GLY A 512 -13.78 36.33 32.98
N ASP A 513 -14.29 37.40 33.60
CA ASP A 513 -15.70 37.79 33.57
C ASP A 513 -16.15 38.17 32.15
N GLN A 514 -17.19 37.49 31.65
CA GLN A 514 -17.81 37.74 30.34
C GLN A 514 -19.17 38.47 30.49
N GLY A 515 -19.57 38.79 31.72
CA GLY A 515 -20.85 39.43 32.03
C GLY A 515 -21.98 38.45 32.29
N SER A 516 -23.17 38.99 32.59
CA SER A 516 -24.33 38.22 33.07
C SER A 516 -25.26 37.70 31.97
N ALA A 517 -24.84 37.76 30.71
CA ALA A 517 -25.63 37.33 29.57
C ALA A 517 -25.07 36.02 29.03
N TRP A 518 -25.94 35.17 28.48
CA TRP A 518 -25.50 34.08 27.61
C TRP A 518 -24.87 34.67 26.35
N VAL A 519 -23.71 34.14 25.97
CA VAL A 519 -22.97 34.55 24.77
C VAL A 519 -22.83 33.34 23.85
N SER A 520 -23.11 33.53 22.57
CA SER A 520 -22.96 32.50 21.53
C SER A 520 -21.64 32.69 20.79
N ASP A 521 -20.90 31.60 20.59
CA ASP A 521 -19.68 31.59 19.78
C ASP A 521 -19.74 30.48 18.72
N THR A 522 -19.05 30.69 17.60
CA THR A 522 -18.91 29.72 16.49
C THR A 522 -17.44 29.41 16.29
N VAL A 523 -17.09 28.13 16.29
CA VAL A 523 -15.73 27.61 16.16
C VAL A 523 -15.61 26.84 14.85
N ASP A 524 -14.67 27.26 14.01
CA ASP A 524 -14.34 26.61 12.74
C ASP A 524 -13.67 25.25 12.98
N LEU A 525 -14.17 24.20 12.32
CA LEU A 525 -13.61 22.85 12.34
C LEU A 525 -13.11 22.40 10.96
N ASN A 526 -12.97 23.29 9.98
CA ASN A 526 -12.57 22.98 8.60
C ASN A 526 -11.31 22.11 8.50
N ALA A 527 -10.32 22.33 9.38
CA ALA A 527 -9.10 21.51 9.47
C ALA A 527 -9.37 20.02 9.76
N TYR A 528 -10.59 19.67 10.18
CA TYR A 528 -11.02 18.34 10.57
C TYR A 528 -12.12 17.77 9.64
N THR A 529 -12.36 18.39 8.47
CA THR A 529 -13.38 17.94 7.50
C THR A 529 -13.22 16.48 7.07
N ASN A 530 -12.01 15.93 7.11
CA ASN A 530 -11.75 14.54 6.75
C ASN A 530 -11.67 13.58 7.96
N GLU A 531 -12.03 14.03 9.16
CA GLU A 531 -11.88 13.23 10.38
C GLU A 531 -13.10 12.33 10.60
N PRO A 532 -12.94 10.98 10.56
CA PRO A 532 -14.04 10.06 10.75
C PRO A 532 -14.42 9.88 12.23
N SER A 533 -13.58 10.36 13.15
CA SER A 533 -13.70 10.13 14.60
C SER A 533 -13.25 11.34 15.43
N LEU A 534 -13.66 12.55 15.03
CA LEU A 534 -13.35 13.76 15.78
C LEU A 534 -14.05 13.74 17.14
N ARG A 535 -13.32 14.11 18.20
CA ARG A 535 -13.86 14.38 19.52
C ARG A 535 -13.72 15.84 19.86
N ILE A 536 -14.70 16.34 20.60
CA ILE A 536 -14.73 17.69 21.12
C ILE A 536 -14.91 17.59 22.63
N ARG A 537 -14.31 18.49 23.39
CA ARG A 537 -14.59 18.60 24.83
C ARG A 537 -14.61 20.05 25.26
N PHE A 538 -15.44 20.33 26.26
CA PHE A 538 -15.33 21.52 27.06
C PHE A 538 -14.40 21.24 28.24
N ASN A 539 -13.39 22.07 28.40
CA ASN A 539 -12.47 22.03 29.53
C ASN A 539 -12.63 23.33 30.32
N GLY A 540 -13.25 23.23 31.48
CA GLY A 540 -13.45 24.36 32.40
C GLY A 540 -12.41 24.34 33.51
N LEU A 541 -11.82 25.49 33.80
CA LEU A 541 -10.91 25.69 34.93
C LEU A 541 -11.53 26.73 35.87
N THR A 542 -11.83 26.36 37.13
CA THR A 542 -12.31 27.33 38.14
C THR A 542 -11.24 28.36 38.44
N GLY A 543 -11.63 29.58 38.77
CA GLY A 543 -10.67 30.58 39.23
C GLY A 543 -10.32 30.44 40.70
N SER A 544 -10.02 31.56 41.37
CA SER A 544 -9.41 31.53 42.70
C SER A 544 -10.39 31.36 43.88
N ASP A 545 -11.69 31.55 43.66
CA ASP A 545 -12.74 31.48 44.69
C ASP A 545 -14.07 31.00 44.09
N PHE A 546 -15.13 30.93 44.90
CA PHE A 546 -16.46 30.47 44.51
C PHE A 546 -17.16 31.37 43.48
N GLU A 547 -16.66 32.60 43.24
CA GLU A 547 -17.21 33.46 42.18
C GLU A 547 -16.74 33.04 40.77
N SER A 548 -16.77 31.74 40.44
CA SER A 548 -16.24 31.23 39.18
C SER A 548 -17.05 30.12 38.50
N ASP A 549 -18.37 30.10 38.67
CA ASP A 549 -19.24 29.14 38.00
C ASP A 549 -19.27 29.42 36.48
N ILE A 550 -19.00 28.38 35.70
CA ILE A 550 -19.05 28.39 34.23
C ILE A 550 -20.23 27.52 33.80
N ALA A 551 -21.05 28.03 32.89
CA ALA A 551 -22.15 27.27 32.29
C ALA A 551 -22.06 27.25 30.77
N ILE A 552 -22.56 26.17 30.17
CA ILE A 552 -22.69 25.96 28.73
C ILE A 552 -24.08 25.43 28.40
N ASP A 553 -24.55 25.74 27.19
CA ASP A 553 -25.86 25.34 26.69
C ASP A 553 -25.90 25.35 25.16
N ALA A 554 -26.97 24.81 24.57
CA ALA A 554 -27.30 24.87 23.14
C ALA A 554 -26.13 24.50 22.20
N PHE A 555 -25.44 23.39 22.48
CA PHE A 555 -24.38 22.92 21.59
C PHE A 555 -24.97 22.42 20.27
N GLU A 556 -24.40 22.87 19.16
CA GLU A 556 -24.71 22.41 17.81
C GLU A 556 -23.43 22.14 17.00
N LEU A 557 -23.39 21.03 16.27
CA LEU A 557 -22.40 20.77 15.23
C LEU A 557 -23.12 20.61 13.90
N ASN A 558 -22.80 21.46 12.92
CA ASN A 558 -23.48 21.47 11.63
C ASN A 558 -22.56 21.81 10.45
N SER A 559 -23.14 21.75 9.25
CA SER A 559 -22.51 22.29 8.03
C SER A 559 -22.72 23.79 7.95
N GLY A 560 -21.63 24.53 7.82
CA GLY A 560 -21.61 25.95 7.52
C GLY A 560 -21.67 26.25 6.02
N THR A 561 -21.48 27.52 5.67
CA THR A 561 -21.26 27.97 4.30
C THR A 561 -19.79 28.28 4.06
N PRO A 562 -19.29 28.23 2.81
CA PRO A 562 -17.95 28.72 2.50
C PRO A 562 -17.72 30.12 3.09
N ASN A 563 -16.59 30.33 3.76
CA ASN A 563 -16.21 31.62 4.34
C ASN A 563 -15.56 32.58 3.32
N CYS A 564 -15.94 32.45 2.05
CA CYS A 564 -15.34 33.10 0.88
C CYS A 564 -16.45 33.51 -0.12
N THR A 565 -16.18 34.50 -0.97
CA THR A 565 -17.05 34.84 -2.10
C THR A 565 -16.92 33.79 -3.21
N ILE A 566 -18.04 33.32 -3.78
CA ILE A 566 -18.03 32.36 -4.90
C ILE A 566 -18.01 33.10 -6.25
N ILE A 567 -17.01 32.82 -7.07
CA ILE A 567 -16.84 33.26 -8.44
C ILE A 567 -17.28 32.13 -9.39
N ASN A 568 -18.23 32.42 -10.26
CA ASN A 568 -18.78 31.46 -11.24
C ASN A 568 -18.81 32.02 -12.68
N THR A 569 -18.13 33.14 -12.91
CA THR A 569 -18.02 33.79 -14.22
C THR A 569 -16.58 33.71 -14.69
N PHE A 570 -16.36 33.08 -15.85
CA PHE A 570 -15.05 32.86 -16.45
C PHE A 570 -14.98 33.43 -17.88
N PRO A 571 -13.80 33.88 -18.36
CA PRO A 571 -12.52 33.88 -17.66
C PRO A 571 -12.48 34.87 -16.48
N TYR A 572 -11.89 34.42 -15.37
CA TYR A 572 -11.59 35.26 -14.21
C TYR A 572 -10.19 35.86 -14.38
N PHE A 573 -9.99 37.11 -13.94
CA PHE A 573 -8.71 37.81 -14.01
C PHE A 573 -8.46 38.58 -12.72
N GLU A 574 -7.20 38.57 -12.25
CA GLU A 574 -6.71 39.40 -11.16
C GLU A 574 -5.28 39.87 -11.46
N SER A 575 -5.05 41.18 -11.36
CA SER A 575 -3.75 41.83 -11.60
C SER A 575 -3.27 42.67 -10.40
N PHE A 576 -3.95 42.59 -9.25
CA PHE A 576 -3.53 43.18 -7.98
C PHE A 576 -3.29 44.70 -8.02
N GLU A 577 -4.14 45.45 -8.74
CA GLU A 577 -4.02 46.91 -8.93
C GLU A 577 -4.23 47.71 -7.63
N ASN A 578 -3.20 47.78 -6.78
CA ASN A 578 -3.14 48.49 -5.50
C ASN A 578 -4.04 47.90 -4.38
N THR A 579 -4.78 46.83 -4.66
CA THR A 579 -5.53 46.05 -3.68
C THR A 579 -5.52 44.58 -4.08
N PHE A 580 -5.85 43.67 -3.16
CA PHE A 580 -5.96 42.24 -3.44
C PHE A 580 -7.30 41.81 -4.06
N GLY A 581 -8.19 42.75 -4.38
CA GLY A 581 -9.52 42.41 -4.89
C GLY A 581 -10.30 41.54 -3.89
N ASP A 582 -10.75 40.37 -4.35
CA ASP A 582 -11.44 39.36 -3.52
C ASP A 582 -10.46 38.37 -2.83
N TRP A 583 -9.14 38.51 -3.04
CA TRP A 583 -8.13 37.71 -2.35
C TRP A 583 -7.89 38.23 -0.93
N THR A 584 -7.49 37.33 -0.04
CA THR A 584 -7.33 37.59 1.40
C THR A 584 -6.00 37.07 1.93
N GLN A 585 -5.44 37.74 2.94
CA GLN A 585 -4.25 37.26 3.64
C GLN A 585 -4.58 36.02 4.48
N GLY A 586 -3.66 35.05 4.51
CA GLY A 586 -3.80 33.87 5.34
C GLY A 586 -3.65 34.18 6.83
N LEU A 587 -4.18 33.31 7.70
CA LEU A 587 -4.07 33.45 9.17
C LEU A 587 -2.99 32.54 9.80
N GLY A 588 -2.33 31.71 8.98
CA GLY A 588 -1.39 30.66 9.41
C GLY A 588 0.05 30.88 8.93
N ASP A 589 0.40 32.10 8.58
CA ASP A 589 1.71 32.51 8.07
C ASP A 589 2.52 33.32 9.09
N ASP A 590 3.75 33.67 8.73
CA ASP A 590 4.65 34.47 9.58
C ASP A 590 4.53 35.98 9.29
N PHE A 591 4.14 36.34 8.07
CA PHE A 591 3.94 37.71 7.60
C PHE A 591 3.07 37.74 6.32
N ASP A 592 2.50 38.91 6.01
CA ASP A 592 1.54 39.08 4.92
C ASP A 592 2.20 39.39 3.56
N TRP A 593 1.53 38.99 2.48
CA TRP A 593 1.77 39.54 1.14
C TRP A 593 1.41 41.03 1.09
N ALA A 594 2.11 41.80 0.26
CA ALA A 594 1.80 43.20 -0.02
C ALA A 594 1.61 43.43 -1.52
N THR A 595 1.07 44.59 -1.91
CA THR A 595 1.07 45.05 -3.30
C THR A 595 2.12 46.14 -3.47
N ASP A 596 2.93 46.10 -4.53
CA ASP A 596 3.89 47.17 -4.85
C ASP A 596 3.70 47.75 -6.26
N PHE A 597 4.29 48.93 -6.45
CA PHE A 597 4.47 49.58 -7.75
C PHE A 597 5.97 49.86 -7.98
N GLY A 598 6.52 49.34 -9.07
CA GLY A 598 7.94 49.52 -9.41
C GLY A 598 8.83 48.45 -8.77
N ALA A 599 10.07 48.81 -8.40
CA ALA A 599 11.01 47.87 -7.79
C ALA A 599 10.72 47.66 -6.29
N THR A 600 10.92 46.44 -5.79
CA THR A 600 10.82 46.13 -4.35
C THR A 600 11.86 46.91 -3.54
N ALA A 601 11.68 46.97 -2.22
CA ALA A 601 12.49 47.84 -1.37
C ALA A 601 13.95 47.34 -1.24
N SER A 602 14.16 46.03 -1.36
CA SER A 602 15.47 45.41 -1.28
C SER A 602 16.13 45.28 -2.66
N THR A 603 17.46 45.46 -2.73
CA THR A 603 18.19 45.50 -4.01
C THR A 603 18.61 44.11 -4.48
N GLY A 604 18.47 43.84 -5.78
CA GLY A 604 18.91 42.56 -6.37
C GLY A 604 17.90 41.43 -6.16
N THR A 605 16.63 41.79 -6.02
CA THR A 605 15.49 40.89 -5.91
C THR A 605 14.23 41.62 -6.40
N GLY A 606 13.11 40.90 -6.52
CA GLY A 606 11.85 41.42 -7.01
C GLY A 606 11.87 41.98 -8.45
N PRO A 607 10.70 42.18 -9.08
CA PRO A 607 10.61 42.75 -10.42
C PRO A 607 10.81 44.27 -10.38
N THR A 608 11.23 44.86 -11.51
CA THR A 608 11.35 46.32 -11.63
C THR A 608 10.05 47.03 -12.02
N THR A 609 9.11 46.30 -12.64
CA THR A 609 7.77 46.75 -13.03
C THR A 609 6.80 45.56 -13.00
N ALA A 610 5.51 45.83 -12.80
CA ALA A 610 4.43 44.86 -13.02
C ALA A 610 4.42 44.34 -14.48
N ILE A 611 3.86 43.15 -14.69
CA ILE A 611 3.73 42.54 -16.02
C ILE A 611 2.33 42.75 -16.60
N ASP A 612 1.30 42.86 -15.76
CA ASP A 612 -0.02 43.36 -16.09
C ASP A 612 -0.33 44.62 -15.26
N GLY A 613 -0.98 45.59 -15.87
CA GLY A 613 -1.29 46.87 -15.21
C GLY A 613 -0.08 47.61 -14.60
N SER A 614 -0.21 48.06 -13.34
CA SER A 614 0.78 48.91 -12.67
C SER A 614 1.30 48.35 -11.35
N TYR A 615 0.52 47.53 -10.65
CA TYR A 615 0.90 46.93 -9.38
C TYR A 615 1.01 45.42 -9.51
N TYR A 616 1.67 44.77 -8.55
CA TYR A 616 1.74 43.31 -8.44
C TYR A 616 1.70 42.90 -6.97
N ALA A 617 1.34 41.65 -6.70
CA ALA A 617 1.45 41.09 -5.36
C ALA A 617 2.88 40.59 -5.12
N TYR A 618 3.44 40.86 -3.95
CA TYR A 618 4.80 40.43 -3.59
C TYR A 618 4.96 40.17 -2.09
N MET A 619 6.06 39.51 -1.77
CA MET A 619 6.55 39.33 -0.41
C MET A 619 7.94 39.95 -0.26
N GLU A 620 8.11 40.81 0.74
CA GLU A 620 9.40 41.44 1.08
C GLU A 620 10.13 40.61 2.14
N SER A 621 11.31 40.11 1.79
CA SER A 621 12.07 39.14 2.57
C SER A 621 13.12 39.76 3.51
N SER A 622 13.26 41.09 3.51
CA SER A 622 14.11 41.81 4.47
C SER A 622 13.74 41.55 5.93
N SER A 623 14.70 41.75 6.84
CA SER A 623 14.49 41.54 8.29
C SER A 623 13.24 42.29 8.81
N PRO A 624 12.32 41.60 9.52
CA PRO A 624 12.47 40.28 10.15
C PRO A 624 11.94 39.08 9.34
N ASN A 625 11.58 39.26 8.07
CA ASN A 625 10.84 38.29 7.26
C ASN A 625 11.72 37.19 6.63
N SER A 626 12.93 36.95 7.15
CA SER A 626 13.80 35.83 6.78
C SER A 626 14.62 35.39 8.00
N PRO A 627 15.07 34.11 8.07
CA PRO A 627 14.94 33.04 7.08
C PRO A 627 13.67 32.18 7.24
N SER A 628 13.29 31.46 6.17
CA SER A 628 12.22 30.43 6.18
C SER A 628 10.88 30.91 6.72
N LYS A 629 10.55 32.18 6.49
CA LYS A 629 9.26 32.76 6.84
C LYS A 629 8.25 32.50 5.74
N ARG A 630 7.03 32.18 6.16
CA ARG A 630 5.90 31.90 5.27
C ARG A 630 5.03 33.13 5.10
N ALA A 631 4.49 33.33 3.91
CA ALA A 631 3.42 34.28 3.58
C ALA A 631 2.37 33.60 2.71
N ILE A 632 1.08 33.75 3.04
CA ILE A 632 -0.04 33.08 2.36
C ILE A 632 -1.02 34.12 1.79
N LEU A 633 -1.31 34.02 0.50
CA LEU A 633 -2.37 34.78 -0.16
C LEU A 633 -3.43 33.83 -0.71
N GLU A 634 -4.65 33.91 -0.20
CA GLU A 634 -5.76 33.00 -0.53
C GLU A 634 -6.78 33.66 -1.47
N SER A 635 -7.24 32.89 -2.46
CA SER A 635 -8.20 33.33 -3.46
C SER A 635 -9.63 33.36 -2.92
N PRO A 636 -10.56 34.02 -3.62
CA PRO A 636 -11.99 33.69 -3.50
C PRO A 636 -12.24 32.22 -3.86
N CYS A 637 -13.47 31.76 -3.63
CA CYS A 637 -13.89 30.43 -4.05
C CYS A 637 -14.33 30.43 -5.52
N PHE A 638 -14.04 29.35 -6.24
CA PHE A 638 -14.36 29.19 -7.65
C PHE A 638 -15.33 28.02 -7.87
N ASP A 639 -16.42 28.28 -8.57
CA ASP A 639 -17.33 27.26 -9.08
C ASP A 639 -16.94 26.86 -10.50
N LEU A 640 -16.15 25.79 -10.61
CA LEU A 640 -15.62 25.30 -11.87
C LEU A 640 -16.62 24.39 -12.63
N SER A 641 -17.83 24.18 -12.10
CA SER A 641 -18.84 23.31 -12.73
C SER A 641 -19.26 23.71 -14.14
N SER A 642 -19.02 24.98 -14.52
CA SER A 642 -19.30 25.53 -15.85
C SER A 642 -18.10 25.57 -16.79
N VAL A 643 -16.91 25.14 -16.32
CA VAL A 643 -15.64 25.23 -17.04
C VAL A 643 -15.12 23.80 -17.29
N PRO A 644 -15.29 23.22 -18.49
CA PRO A 644 -14.98 21.80 -18.73
C PRO A 644 -13.48 21.49 -18.75
N PHE A 645 -12.63 22.46 -19.09
CA PHE A 645 -11.17 22.35 -19.09
C PHE A 645 -10.57 23.55 -18.36
N PRO A 646 -10.75 23.66 -17.03
CA PRO A 646 -10.31 24.80 -16.26
C PRO A 646 -8.78 24.78 -16.14
N GLU A 647 -8.18 25.91 -16.47
CA GLU A 647 -6.74 26.13 -16.38
C GLU A 647 -6.48 27.43 -15.62
N LEU A 648 -5.60 27.35 -14.61
CA LEU A 648 -5.05 28.52 -13.93
C LEU A 648 -3.77 28.93 -14.63
N THR A 649 -3.65 30.21 -14.99
CA THR A 649 -2.43 30.82 -15.50
C THR A 649 -2.06 32.02 -14.65
N PHE A 650 -0.78 32.24 -14.40
CA PHE A 650 -0.29 33.43 -13.73
C PHE A 650 1.15 33.73 -14.14
N MET A 651 1.61 34.94 -13.86
CA MET A 651 3.01 35.32 -14.01
C MET A 651 3.67 35.38 -12.64
N TYR A 652 4.89 34.90 -12.54
CA TYR A 652 5.68 34.96 -11.31
C TYR A 652 7.08 35.53 -11.56
N HIS A 653 7.66 36.16 -10.54
CA HIS A 653 9.05 36.65 -10.54
C HIS A 653 9.74 36.17 -9.26
N MET A 654 10.90 35.54 -9.43
CA MET A 654 11.71 34.98 -8.34
C MET A 654 13.18 35.22 -8.66
N TYR A 655 13.74 36.31 -8.17
CA TYR A 655 15.12 36.72 -8.42
C TYR A 655 15.91 36.95 -7.12
N GLY A 656 17.08 36.32 -6.99
CA GLY A 656 18.02 36.58 -5.89
C GLY A 656 18.70 35.33 -5.33
N THR A 657 19.85 35.51 -4.67
CA THR A 657 20.75 34.40 -4.31
C THR A 657 20.26 33.54 -3.16
N ASP A 658 19.39 34.08 -2.31
CA ASP A 658 18.81 33.38 -1.16
C ASP A 658 17.37 32.94 -1.42
N MET A 659 16.96 32.78 -2.67
CA MET A 659 15.57 32.53 -3.04
C MET A 659 15.03 31.24 -2.42
N GLY A 660 13.77 31.30 -1.97
CA GLY A 660 13.06 30.17 -1.38
C GLY A 660 12.12 29.48 -2.37
N THR A 661 10.90 29.17 -1.93
CA THR A 661 9.91 28.39 -2.71
C THR A 661 8.59 29.15 -2.84
N LEU A 662 8.02 29.15 -4.04
CA LEU A 662 6.64 29.56 -4.30
C LEU A 662 5.81 28.33 -4.66
N GLU A 663 4.73 28.08 -3.92
CA GLU A 663 3.78 27.01 -4.20
C GLU A 663 2.39 27.56 -4.54
N VAL A 664 1.68 26.86 -5.42
CA VAL A 664 0.24 27.00 -5.60
C VAL A 664 -0.43 25.78 -5.01
N GLU A 665 -1.34 26.01 -4.08
CA GLU A 665 -2.11 24.95 -3.42
C GLU A 665 -3.61 25.17 -3.65
N VAL A 666 -4.37 24.07 -3.69
CA VAL A 666 -5.83 24.11 -3.84
C VAL A 666 -6.55 23.37 -2.71
N SER A 667 -7.75 23.83 -2.36
CA SER A 667 -8.63 23.22 -1.36
C SER A 667 -10.08 23.29 -1.83
N VAL A 668 -10.86 22.22 -1.61
CA VAL A 668 -12.29 22.13 -1.93
C VAL A 668 -13.06 21.93 -0.63
N GLY A 669 -14.21 22.60 -0.46
CA GLY A 669 -15.05 22.46 0.73
C GLY A 669 -14.40 22.86 2.06
N GLY A 670 -13.28 23.60 2.03
CA GLY A 670 -12.48 23.92 3.23
C GLY A 670 -11.67 22.76 3.80
N GLY A 671 -11.45 21.70 3.01
CA GLY A 671 -10.57 20.60 3.38
C GLY A 671 -9.07 20.92 3.28
N THR A 672 -8.26 19.88 3.26
CA THR A 672 -6.79 19.97 3.19
C THR A 672 -6.31 20.66 1.91
N TRP A 673 -5.29 21.50 2.04
CA TRP A 673 -4.59 22.12 0.92
C TRP A 673 -3.67 21.11 0.22
N VAL A 674 -3.75 21.05 -1.11
CA VAL A 674 -2.95 20.16 -1.96
C VAL A 674 -2.09 21.02 -2.89
N SER A 675 -0.76 20.84 -2.85
CA SER A 675 0.16 21.49 -3.78
C SER A 675 -0.05 20.96 -5.20
N VAL A 676 -0.35 21.87 -6.14
CA VAL A 676 -0.60 21.57 -7.57
C VAL A 676 0.49 22.15 -8.47
N TRP A 677 1.31 23.05 -7.94
CA TRP A 677 2.46 23.63 -8.64
C TRP A 677 3.47 24.19 -7.62
N SER A 678 4.76 24.11 -7.94
CA SER A 678 5.83 24.67 -7.09
C SER A 678 7.02 25.09 -7.94
N GLN A 679 7.69 26.17 -7.53
CA GLN A 679 8.97 26.60 -8.06
C GLN A 679 9.95 26.94 -6.94
N ILE A 680 11.23 26.59 -7.11
CA ILE A 680 12.26 26.72 -6.08
C ILE A 680 13.47 27.47 -6.62
N GLY A 681 14.00 28.38 -5.81
CA GLY A 681 15.28 29.05 -6.07
C GLY A 681 15.19 30.15 -7.12
N ASP A 682 16.35 30.73 -7.44
CA ASP A 682 16.48 31.83 -8.40
C ASP A 682 16.08 31.41 -9.81
N GLN A 683 15.20 32.18 -10.44
CA GLN A 683 14.73 31.97 -11.81
C GLN A 683 15.32 33.00 -12.78
N GLY A 684 16.08 33.96 -12.24
CA GLY A 684 16.60 35.10 -12.99
C GLY A 684 15.64 36.30 -12.96
N ASP A 685 16.19 37.46 -13.35
CA ASP A 685 15.47 38.73 -13.32
C ASP A 685 14.52 38.89 -14.52
N ALA A 686 13.45 38.09 -14.54
CA ALA A 686 12.39 38.15 -15.52
C ALA A 686 11.06 37.62 -14.94
N TRP A 687 9.95 38.07 -15.52
CA TRP A 687 8.64 37.45 -15.28
C TRP A 687 8.50 36.17 -16.09
N PHE A 688 8.06 35.09 -15.44
CA PHE A 688 7.87 33.77 -16.03
C PHE A 688 6.39 33.36 -15.99
N PRO A 689 5.85 32.75 -17.05
CA PRO A 689 4.50 32.22 -17.03
C PRO A 689 4.44 30.88 -16.29
N ALA A 690 3.36 30.65 -15.56
CA ALA A 690 2.99 29.36 -15.00
C ALA A 690 1.58 28.97 -15.45
N THR A 691 1.40 27.66 -15.70
CA THR A 691 0.14 27.06 -16.12
C THR A 691 -0.15 25.85 -15.25
N VAL A 692 -1.36 25.77 -14.71
CA VAL A 692 -1.81 24.70 -13.81
C VAL A 692 -3.13 24.13 -14.31
N ASP A 693 -3.14 22.83 -14.59
CA ASP A 693 -4.34 22.08 -14.98
C ASP A 693 -5.23 21.87 -13.75
N LEU A 694 -6.48 22.36 -13.81
CA LEU A 694 -7.47 22.20 -12.76
C LEU A 694 -8.57 21.20 -13.14
N SER A 695 -8.41 20.40 -14.21
CA SER A 695 -9.41 19.47 -14.72
C SER A 695 -9.93 18.46 -13.69
N ALA A 696 -9.09 18.09 -12.72
CA ALA A 696 -9.47 17.26 -11.58
C ALA A 696 -10.58 17.88 -10.70
N TYR A 697 -10.80 19.19 -10.80
CA TYR A 697 -11.71 19.97 -9.95
C TYR A 697 -12.93 20.53 -10.70
N THR A 698 -13.23 20.01 -11.89
CA THR A 698 -14.41 20.40 -12.71
C THR A 698 -15.76 20.19 -12.02
N THR A 699 -15.81 19.45 -10.92
CA THR A 699 -17.03 19.25 -10.11
C THR A 699 -17.07 20.13 -8.86
N ALA A 700 -16.00 20.87 -8.56
CA ALA A 700 -15.93 21.73 -7.39
C ALA A 700 -16.73 23.01 -7.61
N THR A 701 -17.58 23.34 -6.64
CA THR A 701 -18.40 24.57 -6.62
C THR A 701 -17.79 25.67 -5.74
N ASP A 702 -16.71 25.36 -5.04
CA ASP A 702 -16.12 26.20 -3.98
C ASP A 702 -14.58 26.04 -3.87
N LEU A 703 -13.92 25.75 -4.99
CA LEU A 703 -12.47 25.57 -5.03
C LEU A 703 -11.73 26.84 -4.63
N ARG A 704 -10.82 26.75 -3.68
CA ARG A 704 -9.88 27.81 -3.32
C ARG A 704 -8.49 27.49 -3.83
N ILE A 705 -7.75 28.54 -4.12
CA ILE A 705 -6.35 28.53 -4.54
C ILE A 705 -5.60 29.42 -3.56
N ARG A 706 -4.37 29.08 -3.22
CA ARG A 706 -3.50 30.01 -2.50
C ARG A 706 -2.10 30.01 -3.07
N PHE A 707 -1.48 31.18 -3.05
CA PHE A 707 -0.05 31.35 -3.25
C PHE A 707 0.63 31.27 -1.88
N ASN A 708 1.48 30.28 -1.70
CA ASN A 708 2.20 30.03 -0.45
C ASN A 708 3.70 30.24 -0.72
N GLY A 709 4.21 31.38 -0.25
CA GLY A 709 5.61 31.77 -0.40
C GLY A 709 6.41 31.45 0.85
N LEU A 710 7.59 30.86 0.68
CA LEU A 710 8.55 30.59 1.75
C LEU A 710 9.86 31.30 1.43
N THR A 711 10.23 32.34 2.19
CA THR A 711 11.52 33.03 2.00
C THR A 711 12.69 32.07 2.21
N GLY A 712 13.79 32.24 1.50
CA GLY A 712 15.00 31.46 1.77
C GLY A 712 15.81 32.06 2.93
N ASN A 713 17.14 32.05 2.81
CA ASN A 713 18.03 32.31 3.95
C ASN A 713 18.37 33.79 4.19
N GLY A 714 17.89 34.70 3.35
CA GLY A 714 18.26 36.11 3.38
C GLY A 714 17.30 37.01 2.61
N PHE A 715 17.61 38.31 2.61
CA PHE A 715 16.76 39.37 2.06
C PHE A 715 16.67 39.37 0.52
N THR A 716 17.39 38.49 -0.17
CA THR A 716 17.35 38.38 -1.64
C THR A 716 16.35 37.30 -2.07
N SER A 717 15.20 37.23 -1.41
CA SER A 717 14.19 36.20 -1.63
C SER A 717 12.78 36.76 -1.83
N ASP A 718 12.68 37.95 -2.41
CA ASP A 718 11.38 38.53 -2.76
C ASP A 718 10.77 37.75 -3.92
N MET A 719 9.50 37.40 -3.77
CA MET A 719 8.71 36.72 -4.79
C MET A 719 7.53 37.59 -5.15
N SER A 720 7.17 37.60 -6.43
CA SER A 720 6.03 38.35 -6.92
C SER A 720 5.14 37.48 -7.81
N VAL A 721 3.83 37.76 -7.75
CA VAL A 721 2.81 37.16 -8.61
C VAL A 721 1.92 38.25 -9.21
N ASP A 722 1.49 38.02 -10.45
CA ASP A 722 0.69 38.97 -11.23
C ASP A 722 -0.05 38.24 -12.36
N ALA A 723 -0.98 38.90 -13.05
CA ALA A 723 -1.71 38.41 -14.22
C ALA A 723 -2.38 37.04 -14.01
N VAL A 724 -3.03 36.85 -12.87
CA VAL A 724 -3.72 35.61 -12.52
C VAL A 724 -4.99 35.48 -13.34
N SER A 725 -5.21 34.31 -13.94
CA SER A 725 -6.38 34.03 -14.76
C SER A 725 -6.84 32.59 -14.60
N ILE A 726 -8.16 32.38 -14.60
CA ILE A 726 -8.76 31.06 -14.73
C ILE A 726 -9.67 31.06 -15.95
N ALA A 727 -9.42 30.14 -16.90
CA ALA A 727 -10.16 30.06 -18.15
C ALA A 727 -10.36 28.61 -18.62
N ASN A 728 -11.23 28.43 -19.63
CA ASN A 728 -11.40 27.15 -20.30
C ASN A 728 -10.38 27.01 -21.44
N THR A 729 -9.56 25.95 -21.44
CA THR A 729 -8.76 25.61 -22.62
C THR A 729 -9.61 24.90 -23.67
N LEU A 730 -9.46 25.27 -24.94
CA LEU A 730 -10.16 24.60 -26.04
C LEU A 730 -9.52 23.22 -26.31
N TYR A 731 -9.99 22.17 -25.64
CA TYR A 731 -9.73 20.78 -26.06
C TYR A 731 -10.46 20.51 -27.39
N ALA A 732 -9.75 20.61 -28.52
CA ALA A 732 -10.32 20.35 -29.84
C ALA A 732 -9.96 18.92 -30.30
N CYS A 733 -10.87 17.94 -30.15
CA CYS A 733 -11.00 16.89 -31.17
C CYS A 733 -12.01 17.44 -32.20
N PRO A 734 -11.58 17.91 -33.39
CA PRO A 734 -12.51 18.23 -34.45
C PRO A 734 -13.20 16.94 -34.89
N THR A 735 -14.48 17.01 -35.22
CA THR A 735 -15.41 15.90 -35.51
C THR A 735 -15.05 15.02 -36.73
N THR A 736 -13.83 15.10 -37.26
CA THR A 736 -13.33 14.25 -38.35
C THR A 736 -12.40 13.19 -37.77
N ALA A 737 -12.96 12.04 -37.40
CA ALA A 737 -12.19 10.88 -37.01
C ALA A 737 -11.39 10.30 -38.19
N ALA A 738 -10.20 9.76 -37.91
CA ALA A 738 -9.40 9.06 -38.90
C ALA A 738 -10.15 7.85 -39.51
N VAL A 739 -9.93 7.57 -40.80
CA VAL A 739 -10.56 6.46 -41.55
C VAL A 739 -9.73 5.18 -41.37
N PHE A 740 -10.39 4.03 -41.11
CA PHE A 740 -9.72 2.74 -40.94
C PHE A 740 -9.64 1.93 -42.26
N PRO A 741 -8.55 1.15 -42.50
CA PRO A 741 -7.36 1.05 -41.65
C PRO A 741 -6.57 2.36 -41.66
N TYR A 742 -6.19 2.83 -40.48
CA TYR A 742 -5.28 3.97 -40.37
C TYR A 742 -3.86 3.42 -40.39
N THR A 743 -3.00 4.02 -41.20
CA THR A 743 -1.59 3.66 -41.31
C THR A 743 -0.75 4.92 -41.36
N GLU A 744 0.36 4.94 -40.65
CA GLU A 744 1.35 6.02 -40.67
C GLU A 744 2.76 5.41 -40.69
N SER A 745 3.54 5.78 -41.70
CA SER A 745 4.93 5.34 -41.89
C SER A 745 5.93 6.51 -41.83
N PHE A 746 5.48 7.71 -41.44
CA PHE A 746 6.32 8.87 -41.16
C PHE A 746 7.21 9.32 -42.33
N GLU A 747 6.72 9.21 -43.57
CA GLU A 747 7.47 9.56 -44.79
C GLU A 747 7.76 11.07 -44.88
N ASN A 748 8.83 11.50 -44.21
CA ASN A 748 9.38 12.86 -44.19
C ASN A 748 8.53 13.91 -43.44
N THR A 749 7.41 13.53 -42.80
CA THR A 749 6.62 14.39 -41.90
C THR A 749 6.03 13.55 -40.76
N ILE A 750 5.67 14.19 -39.63
CA ILE A 750 4.96 13.50 -38.53
C ILE A 750 3.45 13.32 -38.82
N GLY A 751 3.00 13.65 -40.03
CA GLY A 751 1.60 13.59 -40.42
C GLY A 751 0.73 14.49 -39.54
N ASP A 752 -0.39 13.93 -39.08
CA ASP A 752 -1.34 14.59 -38.18
C ASP A 752 -0.98 14.43 -36.68
N TRP A 753 0.19 13.84 -36.37
CA TRP A 753 0.68 13.72 -35.00
C TRP A 753 1.21 15.05 -34.46
N ILE A 754 1.21 15.20 -33.15
CA ILE A 754 1.59 16.43 -32.45
C ILE A 754 2.65 16.11 -31.39
N GLN A 755 3.71 16.92 -31.35
CA GLN A 755 4.70 16.87 -30.27
C GLN A 755 4.12 17.44 -28.98
N SER A 756 4.44 16.81 -27.86
CA SER A 756 4.11 17.36 -26.55
C SER A 756 4.90 18.65 -26.29
N SER A 757 4.35 19.55 -25.48
CA SER A 757 5.13 20.66 -24.88
C SER A 757 5.50 20.37 -23.42
N ASN A 758 5.15 19.17 -22.93
CA ASN A 758 5.32 18.71 -21.55
C ASN A 758 6.28 17.50 -21.50
N ASP A 759 7.39 17.59 -22.22
CA ASP A 759 8.47 16.62 -22.29
C ASP A 759 9.84 17.35 -22.35
N ASP A 760 10.94 16.59 -22.29
CA ASP A 760 12.29 17.17 -22.26
C ASP A 760 12.86 17.42 -23.68
N ILE A 761 12.52 16.55 -24.63
CA ILE A 761 13.06 16.50 -26.00
C ILE A 761 12.00 16.00 -26.98
N ASP A 762 12.09 16.39 -28.25
CA ASP A 762 11.14 15.97 -29.29
C ASP A 762 11.51 14.64 -29.97
N TRP A 763 10.50 13.91 -30.45
CA TRP A 763 10.71 12.88 -31.48
C TRP A 763 11.16 13.52 -32.80
N THR A 764 12.10 12.92 -33.51
CA THR A 764 12.65 13.48 -34.76
C THR A 764 12.54 12.49 -35.91
N ILE A 765 12.49 12.99 -37.14
CA ILE A 765 12.41 12.15 -38.35
C ILE A 765 13.80 11.95 -38.90
N ASN A 766 14.13 10.72 -39.29
CA ASN A 766 15.39 10.42 -39.95
C ASN A 766 15.23 9.43 -41.12
N SER A 767 16.23 9.43 -42.00
CA SER A 767 16.41 8.44 -43.05
C SER A 767 17.85 7.94 -43.01
N GLY A 768 18.05 6.63 -42.87
CA GLY A 768 19.39 6.04 -42.72
C GLY A 768 19.76 5.81 -41.25
N THR A 769 21.06 5.78 -40.93
CA THR A 769 21.54 5.56 -39.56
C THR A 769 21.24 6.75 -38.66
N THR A 770 21.00 6.51 -37.37
CA THR A 770 20.91 7.57 -36.37
C THR A 770 22.26 8.31 -36.20
N PRO A 771 22.27 9.54 -35.63
CA PRO A 771 23.48 10.33 -35.47
C PRO A 771 24.55 9.71 -34.58
N SER A 772 24.16 8.89 -33.60
CA SER A 772 25.08 8.19 -32.71
C SER A 772 25.42 6.79 -33.24
N SER A 773 26.61 6.29 -32.91
CA SER A 773 27.12 5.02 -33.46
C SER A 773 26.76 3.83 -32.58
N ASN A 774 26.47 2.66 -33.20
CA ASN A 774 26.01 1.44 -32.52
C ASN A 774 24.68 1.63 -31.78
N THR A 775 23.79 2.42 -32.36
CA THR A 775 22.45 2.70 -31.85
C THR A 775 21.47 2.78 -33.01
N GLY A 776 20.18 2.63 -32.69
CA GLY A 776 19.09 2.86 -33.63
C GLY A 776 19.18 2.05 -34.93
N PRO A 777 18.21 2.23 -35.84
CA PRO A 777 18.17 1.47 -37.08
C PRO A 777 19.11 2.05 -38.15
N THR A 778 19.56 1.19 -39.07
CA THR A 778 20.36 1.61 -40.24
C THR A 778 19.49 2.08 -41.42
N THR A 779 18.23 1.64 -41.49
CA THR A 779 17.21 2.03 -42.48
C THR A 779 15.82 1.95 -41.85
N ALA A 780 14.83 2.65 -42.41
CA ALA A 780 13.41 2.50 -42.04
C ALA A 780 12.91 1.06 -42.28
N ASN A 781 11.85 0.66 -41.56
CA ASN A 781 11.21 -0.64 -41.76
C ASN A 781 10.12 -0.59 -42.83
N ASP A 782 9.35 0.51 -42.85
CA ASP A 782 8.41 0.84 -43.90
C ASP A 782 8.87 2.13 -44.61
N GLY A 783 8.73 2.16 -45.94
CA GLY A 783 9.18 3.28 -46.77
C GLY A 783 10.65 3.71 -46.59
N THR A 784 10.89 5.01 -46.37
CA THR A 784 12.24 5.62 -46.40
C THR A 784 12.63 6.31 -45.08
N TYR A 785 11.65 6.82 -44.35
CA TYR A 785 11.87 7.58 -43.11
C TYR A 785 11.26 6.86 -41.92
N TYR A 786 11.78 7.11 -40.74
CA TYR A 786 11.23 6.62 -39.47
C TYR A 786 11.30 7.72 -38.42
N LEU A 787 10.53 7.55 -37.35
CA LEU A 787 10.56 8.46 -36.21
C LEU A 787 11.50 7.92 -35.13
N PHE A 788 12.34 8.76 -34.55
CA PHE A 788 13.29 8.32 -33.52
C PHE A 788 13.60 9.40 -32.49
N VAL A 789 14.09 8.95 -31.34
CA VAL A 789 14.69 9.78 -30.30
C VAL A 789 16.20 9.65 -30.39
N GLU A 790 16.85 10.80 -30.46
CA GLU A 790 18.31 10.91 -30.46
C GLU A 790 18.78 11.11 -29.02
N ALA A 791 19.63 10.20 -28.54
CA ALA A 791 20.04 10.16 -27.15
C ALA A 791 21.45 10.70 -26.89
N SER A 792 22.09 11.45 -27.79
CA SER A 792 23.41 12.06 -27.54
C SER A 792 23.31 13.39 -26.80
N SER A 793 24.44 13.94 -26.35
CA SER A 793 24.45 15.08 -25.42
C SER A 793 23.86 16.31 -26.11
N PRO A 794 22.84 16.99 -25.53
CA PRO A 794 22.41 16.94 -24.12
C PRO A 794 21.16 16.08 -23.82
N ASN A 795 20.72 15.23 -24.75
CA ASN A 795 19.47 14.48 -24.73
C ASN A 795 19.50 13.20 -23.85
N PHE A 796 20.44 13.12 -22.91
CA PHE A 796 20.55 12.07 -21.90
C PHE A 796 21.21 12.65 -20.63
N PRO A 797 21.02 12.05 -19.44
CA PRO A 797 20.23 10.86 -19.15
C PRO A 797 18.74 11.14 -18.88
N SER A 798 17.90 10.11 -19.05
CA SER A 798 16.50 10.10 -18.61
C SER A 798 15.62 11.20 -19.19
N LYS A 799 15.92 11.64 -20.41
CA LYS A 799 15.14 12.66 -21.12
C LYS A 799 13.92 12.01 -21.74
N VAL A 800 12.76 12.63 -21.53
CA VAL A 800 11.49 12.11 -22.02
C VAL A 800 11.12 12.80 -23.34
N ALA A 801 10.65 12.02 -24.31
CA ALA A 801 10.05 12.47 -25.56
C ALA A 801 8.64 11.89 -25.70
N MET A 802 7.66 12.73 -26.05
CA MET A 802 6.26 12.37 -26.17
C MET A 802 5.67 12.86 -27.48
N ILE A 803 5.10 11.92 -28.26
CA ILE A 803 4.34 12.26 -29.47
C ILE A 803 2.93 11.66 -29.41
N GLU A 804 1.93 12.48 -29.73
CA GLU A 804 0.51 12.12 -29.66
C GLU A 804 -0.13 11.98 -31.04
N SER A 805 -0.97 10.96 -31.17
CA SER A 805 -1.72 10.69 -32.39
C SER A 805 -2.91 11.64 -32.58
N PRO A 806 -3.51 11.64 -33.78
CA PRO A 806 -4.87 12.13 -34.00
C PRO A 806 -5.92 11.38 -33.17
N CYS A 807 -7.14 11.91 -33.12
CA CYS A 807 -8.28 11.23 -32.47
C CYS A 807 -8.84 10.09 -33.37
N PHE A 808 -9.02 8.90 -32.82
CA PHE A 808 -9.54 7.69 -33.46
C PHE A 808 -10.97 7.36 -32.98
N ASN A 809 -11.87 7.08 -33.92
CA ASN A 809 -13.23 6.60 -33.61
C ASN A 809 -13.36 5.09 -33.86
N LEU A 810 -13.12 4.30 -32.81
CA LEU A 810 -13.09 2.85 -32.89
C LEU A 810 -14.48 2.20 -33.02
N THR A 811 -15.57 2.95 -32.90
CA THR A 811 -16.94 2.40 -33.06
C THR A 811 -17.20 1.84 -34.47
N THR A 812 -16.33 2.15 -35.43
CA THR A 812 -16.45 1.75 -36.83
C THR A 812 -15.67 0.48 -37.19
N ILE A 813 -14.92 -0.12 -36.25
CA ILE A 813 -14.07 -1.29 -36.48
C ILE A 813 -14.36 -2.41 -35.47
N THR A 814 -14.31 -3.67 -35.93
CA THR A 814 -14.52 -4.87 -35.09
C THR A 814 -13.18 -5.49 -34.71
N ASP A 815 -13.01 -5.84 -33.43
CA ASP A 815 -11.76 -6.38 -32.86
C ASP A 815 -10.53 -5.52 -33.20
N PRO A 816 -10.51 -4.24 -32.80
CA PRO A 816 -9.42 -3.32 -33.16
C PRO A 816 -8.09 -3.79 -32.57
N GLU A 817 -7.05 -3.77 -33.40
CA GLU A 817 -5.67 -4.04 -33.04
C GLU A 817 -4.78 -2.87 -33.48
N LEU A 818 -3.88 -2.45 -32.60
CA LEU A 818 -2.83 -1.48 -32.90
C LEU A 818 -1.54 -2.25 -33.21
N THR A 819 -0.94 -1.97 -34.35
CA THR A 819 0.38 -2.50 -34.73
C THR A 819 1.37 -1.39 -34.97
N PHE A 820 2.64 -1.61 -34.64
CA PHE A 820 3.75 -0.75 -35.02
C PHE A 820 5.06 -1.53 -34.93
N ASP A 821 6.07 -1.04 -35.62
CA ASP A 821 7.42 -1.54 -35.56
C ASP A 821 8.29 -0.64 -34.69
N TYR A 822 9.23 -1.22 -33.97
CA TYR A 822 10.18 -0.49 -33.12
C TYR A 822 11.59 -1.05 -33.26
N HIS A 823 12.57 -0.19 -33.01
CA HIS A 823 13.99 -0.53 -32.97
C HIS A 823 14.60 0.07 -31.71
N MET A 824 15.21 -0.78 -30.89
CA MET A 824 15.81 -0.44 -29.60
C MET A 824 17.15 -1.17 -29.49
N TYR A 825 18.23 -0.49 -29.84
CA TYR A 825 19.57 -1.05 -29.92
C TYR A 825 20.61 -0.11 -29.30
N GLY A 826 21.40 -0.63 -28.37
CA GLY A 826 22.47 0.11 -27.69
C GLY A 826 22.69 -0.33 -26.24
N ALA A 827 23.86 -0.03 -25.68
CA ALA A 827 24.25 -0.55 -24.36
C ALA A 827 23.52 0.16 -23.19
N ASP A 828 23.04 1.38 -23.42
CA ASP A 828 22.41 2.23 -22.43
C ASP A 828 20.90 2.33 -22.65
N MET A 829 20.24 1.37 -23.31
CA MET A 829 18.83 1.50 -23.71
C MET A 829 17.91 1.97 -22.58
N GLY A 830 17.09 2.96 -22.92
CA GLY A 830 16.04 3.47 -22.06
C GLY A 830 14.74 2.69 -22.19
N MET A 831 13.62 3.41 -22.13
CA MET A 831 12.26 2.85 -22.08
C MET A 831 11.39 3.39 -23.21
N LEU A 832 10.63 2.52 -23.86
CA LEU A 832 9.56 2.89 -24.78
C LEU A 832 8.20 2.44 -24.22
N GLU A 833 7.27 3.37 -24.09
CA GLU A 833 5.89 3.10 -23.69
C GLU A 833 4.88 3.48 -24.77
N VAL A 834 3.78 2.72 -24.83
CA VAL A 834 2.60 3.03 -25.65
C VAL A 834 1.43 3.23 -24.73
N GLN A 835 0.81 4.40 -24.80
CA GLN A 835 -0.27 4.80 -23.91
C GLN A 835 -1.50 5.21 -24.71
N VAL A 836 -2.69 5.08 -24.11
CA VAL A 836 -3.96 5.46 -24.73
C VAL A 836 -4.85 6.28 -23.78
N LYS A 837 -5.59 7.23 -24.35
CA LYS A 837 -6.53 8.10 -23.63
C LYS A 837 -7.83 8.30 -24.43
N THR A 838 -8.93 8.58 -23.74
CA THR A 838 -10.22 9.05 -24.30
C THR A 838 -10.64 10.34 -23.56
N SER A 839 -11.71 11.03 -23.97
CA SER A 839 -12.23 12.19 -23.20
C SER A 839 -12.60 11.88 -21.75
N THR A 840 -12.87 10.61 -21.45
CA THR A 840 -13.35 10.17 -20.13
C THR A 840 -12.28 9.48 -19.28
N THR A 841 -11.08 9.27 -19.82
CA THR A 841 -10.01 8.53 -19.14
C THR A 841 -8.73 9.35 -19.09
N ASN A 842 -7.84 9.04 -18.15
CA ASN A 842 -6.44 9.49 -18.22
C ASN A 842 -5.63 8.62 -19.20
N TRP A 843 -4.35 8.96 -19.42
CA TRP A 843 -3.41 8.14 -20.18
C TRP A 843 -3.19 6.80 -19.47
N ASN A 844 -3.44 5.70 -20.16
CA ASN A 844 -3.23 4.34 -19.67
C ASN A 844 -2.15 3.64 -20.50
N THR A 845 -1.15 3.06 -19.85
CA THR A 845 -0.07 2.31 -20.53
C THR A 845 -0.56 0.94 -21.00
N LEU A 846 -0.46 0.69 -22.31
CA LEU A 846 -0.73 -0.61 -22.94
C LEU A 846 0.51 -1.48 -23.05
N LEU A 847 1.68 -0.85 -23.15
CA LEU A 847 2.95 -1.53 -23.35
C LEU A 847 4.08 -0.72 -22.73
N THR A 848 5.00 -1.42 -22.06
CA THR A 848 6.31 -0.91 -21.70
C THR A 848 7.38 -1.86 -22.27
N ARG A 849 8.39 -1.32 -22.94
CA ARG A 849 9.58 -2.03 -23.42
C ARG A 849 10.82 -1.43 -22.76
N LEU A 850 11.65 -2.33 -22.25
CA LEU A 850 12.90 -2.04 -21.54
C LEU A 850 13.99 -2.92 -22.13
N ASN A 851 15.24 -2.45 -22.09
CA ASN A 851 16.46 -3.11 -22.55
C ASN A 851 16.73 -3.01 -24.07
N ASP A 852 17.92 -3.47 -24.45
CA ASP A 852 18.38 -3.73 -25.81
C ASP A 852 17.69 -4.98 -26.39
N TYR A 853 17.07 -4.83 -27.55
CA TYR A 853 16.42 -5.93 -28.29
C TYR A 853 17.21 -6.34 -29.54
N GLY A 854 18.43 -5.82 -29.69
CA GLY A 854 19.33 -6.06 -30.80
C GLY A 854 19.02 -5.19 -32.01
N ASP A 855 19.94 -5.21 -32.97
CA ASP A 855 19.88 -4.41 -34.19
C ASP A 855 18.93 -5.03 -35.24
N ASN A 856 17.63 -5.10 -34.90
CA ASN A 856 16.57 -5.51 -35.82
C ASN A 856 15.28 -4.75 -35.48
N TRP A 857 14.51 -4.41 -36.52
CA TRP A 857 13.13 -3.97 -36.34
C TRP A 857 12.27 -5.12 -35.83
N LEU A 858 11.46 -4.83 -34.81
CA LEU A 858 10.54 -5.78 -34.19
C LEU A 858 9.12 -5.23 -34.26
N SER A 859 8.16 -6.10 -34.54
CA SER A 859 6.74 -5.73 -34.63
C SER A 859 5.99 -6.02 -33.32
N ILE A 860 5.05 -5.15 -32.98
CA ILE A 860 4.11 -5.34 -31.88
C ILE A 860 2.69 -5.30 -32.40
N THR A 861 1.83 -6.15 -31.82
CA THR A 861 0.37 -6.10 -31.97
C THR A 861 -0.26 -5.97 -30.58
N LEU A 862 -1.02 -4.91 -30.36
CA LEU A 862 -1.74 -4.62 -29.13
C LEU A 862 -3.24 -4.73 -29.37
N ASN A 863 -3.94 -5.44 -28.48
CA ASN A 863 -5.38 -5.59 -28.53
C ASN A 863 -6.06 -4.32 -27.96
N LEU A 864 -6.94 -3.69 -28.75
CA LEU A 864 -7.71 -2.51 -28.35
C LEU A 864 -9.20 -2.80 -28.07
N ALA A 865 -9.59 -4.06 -27.85
CA ALA A 865 -10.98 -4.46 -27.63
C ALA A 865 -11.66 -3.72 -26.44
N ALA A 866 -10.90 -3.27 -25.44
CA ALA A 866 -11.42 -2.46 -24.35
C ALA A 866 -11.93 -1.07 -24.80
N TYR A 867 -11.49 -0.60 -25.96
CA TYR A 867 -11.76 0.74 -26.49
C TYR A 867 -12.69 0.73 -27.72
N THR A 868 -13.30 -0.41 -28.07
CA THR A 868 -14.16 -0.55 -29.27
C THR A 868 -15.31 0.47 -29.33
N ASN A 869 -15.75 1.02 -28.20
CA ASN A 869 -16.82 2.03 -28.16
C ASN A 869 -16.31 3.49 -28.09
N ALA A 870 -15.00 3.72 -28.10
CA ALA A 870 -14.43 5.06 -27.99
C ALA A 870 -14.60 5.85 -29.30
N THR A 871 -15.04 7.10 -29.20
CA THR A 871 -15.24 8.00 -30.36
C THR A 871 -14.08 8.95 -30.59
N ASP A 872 -13.13 9.02 -29.65
CA ASP A 872 -12.11 10.07 -29.52
C ASP A 872 -10.81 9.57 -28.90
N MET A 873 -10.44 8.31 -29.16
CA MET A 873 -9.25 7.70 -28.58
C MET A 873 -7.98 8.32 -29.17
N LYS A 874 -7.00 8.68 -28.33
CA LYS A 874 -5.63 9.01 -28.74
C LYS A 874 -4.64 7.93 -28.30
N VAL A 875 -3.56 7.80 -29.04
CA VAL A 875 -2.37 7.01 -28.71
C VAL A 875 -1.21 7.97 -28.48
N ARG A 876 -0.35 7.68 -27.50
CA ARG A 876 0.90 8.42 -27.27
C ARG A 876 2.06 7.44 -27.16
N PHE A 877 3.14 7.74 -27.85
CA PHE A 877 4.43 7.10 -27.64
C PHE A 877 5.26 7.94 -26.67
N VAL A 878 5.76 7.31 -25.60
CA VAL A 878 6.64 7.95 -24.61
C VAL A 878 7.97 7.22 -24.64
N ALA A 879 9.03 7.92 -25.03
CA ALA A 879 10.38 7.40 -25.00
C ALA A 879 11.16 8.10 -23.89
N THR A 880 11.85 7.35 -23.05
CA THR A 880 12.78 7.88 -22.05
C THR A 880 14.19 7.43 -22.41
N THR A 881 15.12 8.34 -22.69
CA THR A 881 16.51 7.99 -22.99
C THR A 881 17.17 7.37 -21.76
N GLY A 882 18.12 6.46 -21.98
CA GLY A 882 18.76 5.77 -20.86
C GLY A 882 19.92 6.57 -20.28
N THR A 883 20.87 5.89 -19.65
CA THR A 883 21.95 6.54 -18.88
C THR A 883 23.07 7.12 -19.74
N GLY A 884 23.10 6.79 -21.03
CA GLY A 884 24.16 7.16 -21.94
C GLY A 884 23.65 7.34 -23.36
N PHE A 885 24.56 7.80 -24.23
CA PHE A 885 24.23 8.10 -25.62
C PHE A 885 23.81 6.89 -26.43
N SER A 886 24.11 5.67 -25.95
CA SER A 886 23.79 4.45 -26.68
C SER A 886 22.34 4.00 -26.47
N SER A 887 21.38 4.92 -26.60
CA SER A 887 19.97 4.68 -26.27
C SER A 887 18.95 5.23 -27.27
N ASP A 888 19.35 5.40 -28.53
CA ASP A 888 18.43 5.81 -29.60
C ASP A 888 17.30 4.78 -29.77
N MET A 889 16.06 5.28 -29.84
CA MET A 889 14.86 4.46 -30.04
C MET A 889 14.13 4.93 -31.28
N ALA A 890 13.69 4.00 -32.12
CA ALA A 890 12.92 4.33 -33.31
C ALA A 890 11.59 3.57 -33.37
N ILE A 891 10.60 4.18 -34.00
CA ILE A 891 9.30 3.59 -34.32
C ILE A 891 8.95 3.83 -35.79
N ASP A 892 8.18 2.91 -36.35
CA ASP A 892 7.75 2.93 -37.75
C ASP A 892 6.47 2.10 -37.94
N ALA A 893 5.88 2.14 -39.14
CA ALA A 893 4.78 1.28 -39.59
C ALA A 893 3.57 1.21 -38.62
N PHE A 894 3.14 2.35 -38.08
CA PHE A 894 2.00 2.43 -37.18
C PHE A 894 0.71 2.10 -37.94
N ALA A 895 -0.15 1.25 -37.39
CA ALA A 895 -1.46 0.98 -37.94
C ALA A 895 -2.52 0.61 -36.88
N ILE A 896 -3.79 0.83 -37.21
CA ILE A 896 -4.95 0.30 -36.48
C ILE A 896 -5.85 -0.50 -37.44
N THR A 897 -6.05 -1.79 -37.17
CA THR A 897 -6.73 -2.78 -38.05
C THR A 897 -7.61 -3.79 -37.25
N SER A 898 -8.07 -4.89 -37.86
CA SER A 898 -8.95 -5.92 -37.25
C SER A 898 -8.34 -7.35 -37.25
N ALA A 899 -8.48 -8.13 -36.17
CA ALA A 899 -7.78 -9.43 -35.89
C ALA A 899 -8.17 -10.69 -36.74
N THR A 900 -7.34 -11.77 -36.74
CA THR A 900 -7.58 -13.12 -37.41
C THR A 900 -7.20 -14.37 -36.54
N VAL A 901 -7.83 -15.57 -36.68
CA VAL A 901 -7.87 -16.73 -35.69
C VAL A 901 -7.27 -18.12 -36.13
N SER A 902 -6.68 -18.97 -35.23
CA SER A 902 -6.34 -20.44 -35.43
C SER A 902 -6.01 -21.33 -34.15
N THR A 903 -6.25 -22.69 -34.09
CA THR A 903 -6.22 -23.65 -32.90
C THR A 903 -5.72 -25.15 -33.11
N GLY A 904 -5.29 -25.95 -32.05
CA GLY A 904 -5.27 -27.49 -31.98
C GLY A 904 -4.39 -28.32 -30.93
N ILE A 905 -4.82 -29.51 -30.37
CA ILE A 905 -4.20 -30.48 -29.33
C ILE A 905 -4.53 -32.05 -29.51
N ARG A 906 -3.77 -33.09 -28.93
CA ARG A 906 -4.15 -34.56 -28.60
C ARG A 906 -3.32 -35.41 -27.52
N SER A 907 -3.79 -36.62 -27.01
CA SER A 907 -3.44 -37.49 -25.76
C SER A 907 -3.27 -39.09 -25.86
N THR A 908 -3.05 -39.93 -24.74
CA THR A 908 -3.51 -41.40 -24.39
C THR A 908 -2.93 -42.22 -23.12
N ASN A 909 -3.51 -43.43 -22.69
CA ASN A 909 -3.64 -44.22 -21.35
C ASN A 909 -3.04 -45.71 -21.10
N GLN A 910 -3.08 -46.35 -19.85
CA GLN A 910 -3.21 -47.86 -19.47
C GLN A 910 -3.43 -48.28 -17.92
N ALA A 911 -3.67 -49.60 -17.50
CA ALA A 911 -4.44 -50.18 -16.29
C ALA A 911 -3.76 -51.06 -15.12
N ASP A 912 -4.46 -51.39 -13.96
CA ASP A 912 -3.99 -51.67 -12.52
C ASP A 912 -4.24 -53.04 -11.70
N ALA A 913 -3.69 -53.18 -10.45
CA ALA A 913 -3.60 -54.30 -9.43
C ALA A 913 -4.65 -54.38 -8.23
N PHE A 914 -4.64 -55.41 -7.30
CA PHE A 914 -5.68 -55.58 -6.22
C PHE A 914 -5.25 -55.87 -4.73
N LEU A 915 -6.02 -55.36 -3.75
CA LEU A 915 -5.89 -55.50 -2.26
C LEU A 915 -7.26 -55.54 -1.55
N THR A 916 -7.45 -56.43 -0.55
CA THR A 916 -8.65 -56.55 0.32
C THR A 916 -8.33 -56.47 1.83
N VAL A 917 -9.24 -55.85 2.60
CA VAL A 917 -9.16 -55.67 4.06
C VAL A 917 -10.52 -56.01 4.71
N ALA A 918 -10.57 -56.95 5.65
CA ALA A 918 -11.80 -57.46 6.26
C ALA A 918 -11.60 -57.93 7.73
N PRO A 919 -12.62 -57.95 8.60
CA PRO A 919 -13.99 -57.50 8.39
C PRO A 919 -14.06 -55.97 8.27
N ASN A 920 -14.98 -55.45 7.46
CA ASN A 920 -15.31 -54.04 7.40
C ASN A 920 -16.84 -53.92 7.27
N PRO A 921 -17.58 -53.51 8.32
CA PRO A 921 -17.09 -52.85 9.53
C PRO A 921 -16.30 -53.75 10.50
N PHE A 922 -15.36 -53.15 11.24
CA PHE A 922 -14.48 -53.84 12.19
C PHE A 922 -14.72 -53.38 13.64
N ARG A 923 -14.28 -54.20 14.61
CA ARG A 923 -14.31 -53.87 16.05
C ARG A 923 -12.91 -53.75 16.62
N ASP A 924 -12.21 -54.89 16.74
CA ASP A 924 -10.92 -54.97 17.44
C ASP A 924 -9.71 -55.20 16.51
N TYR A 925 -9.93 -55.80 15.34
CA TYR A 925 -8.88 -56.16 14.39
C TYR A 925 -9.33 -56.12 12.92
N LEU A 926 -8.36 -56.06 12.01
CA LEU A 926 -8.49 -56.13 10.56
C LEU A 926 -7.55 -57.21 10.00
N GLU A 927 -8.01 -58.02 9.05
CA GLU A 927 -7.22 -58.96 8.26
C GLU A 927 -6.98 -58.43 6.84
N VAL A 928 -5.80 -58.69 6.28
CA VAL A 928 -5.33 -58.13 4.99
C VAL A 928 -4.96 -59.23 4.01
N SER A 929 -5.49 -59.18 2.79
CA SER A 929 -5.19 -60.12 1.68
C SER A 929 -4.89 -59.38 0.37
N THR A 930 -3.79 -59.72 -0.32
CA THR A 930 -3.29 -59.01 -1.52
C THR A 930 -2.57 -59.97 -2.48
N ASN A 931 -2.47 -59.61 -3.76
CA ASN A 931 -1.55 -60.26 -4.72
C ASN A 931 -0.24 -59.49 -4.93
N MET A 932 -0.03 -58.38 -4.21
CA MET A 932 1.18 -57.55 -4.31
C MET A 932 2.28 -58.05 -3.36
N GLU A 933 3.45 -58.39 -3.90
CA GLU A 933 4.62 -58.77 -3.10
C GLU A 933 5.21 -57.55 -2.36
N GLY A 934 5.75 -57.76 -1.15
CA GLY A 934 6.55 -56.76 -0.43
C GLY A 934 5.80 -55.76 0.46
N MET A 935 4.47 -55.87 0.60
CA MET A 935 3.73 -55.02 1.54
C MET A 935 4.10 -55.34 2.99
N SER A 936 4.80 -54.41 3.65
CA SER A 936 5.27 -54.60 5.02
C SER A 936 4.70 -53.57 5.99
N ASN A 937 4.28 -52.39 5.52
CA ASN A 937 3.86 -51.27 6.37
C ASN A 937 2.45 -50.77 6.02
N TYR A 938 1.72 -50.31 7.04
CA TYR A 938 0.39 -49.70 6.90
C TYR A 938 0.28 -48.40 7.70
N ARG A 939 -0.61 -47.51 7.26
CA ARG A 939 -0.99 -46.28 7.95
C ARG A 939 -2.52 -46.16 7.99
N ILE A 940 -3.08 -45.67 9.10
CA ILE A 940 -4.50 -45.37 9.28
C ILE A 940 -4.67 -43.87 9.51
N THR A 941 -5.52 -43.20 8.73
CA THR A 941 -5.85 -41.77 8.83
C THR A 941 -7.35 -41.56 9.09
N ASN A 942 -7.71 -40.43 9.70
CA ASN A 942 -9.12 -39.99 9.81
C ASN A 942 -9.56 -39.20 8.56
N ILE A 943 -10.83 -38.81 8.50
CA ILE A 943 -11.40 -38.04 7.38
C ILE A 943 -10.83 -36.61 7.23
N GLN A 944 -10.09 -36.12 8.22
CA GLN A 944 -9.41 -34.80 8.23
C GLN A 944 -7.94 -34.91 7.77
N GLY A 945 -7.51 -36.07 7.27
CA GLY A 945 -6.13 -36.31 6.83
C GLY A 945 -5.12 -36.54 7.97
N GLN A 946 -5.57 -36.48 9.23
CA GLN A 946 -4.69 -36.69 10.38
C GLN A 946 -4.31 -38.16 10.51
N THR A 947 -3.03 -38.44 10.77
CA THR A 947 -2.53 -39.80 10.97
C THR A 947 -2.92 -40.30 12.36
N MET A 948 -3.70 -41.37 12.40
CA MET A 948 -4.21 -41.97 13.63
C MET A 948 -3.34 -43.13 14.12
N GLN A 949 -2.79 -43.94 13.20
CA GLN A 949 -1.97 -45.10 13.53
C GLN A 949 -1.01 -45.47 12.39
N VAL A 950 0.18 -45.99 12.71
CA VAL A 950 1.14 -46.57 11.76
C VAL A 950 1.68 -47.89 12.30
N GLY A 951 2.05 -48.84 11.43
CA GLY A 951 2.66 -50.07 11.87
C GLY A 951 3.14 -50.96 10.73
N SER A 952 3.73 -52.11 11.08
CA SER A 952 4.12 -53.15 10.13
C SER A 952 3.19 -54.36 10.23
N LEU A 953 2.89 -54.97 9.08
CA LEU A 953 1.97 -56.09 8.98
C LEU A 953 2.65 -57.38 9.52
N GLN A 954 2.31 -57.80 10.73
CA GLN A 954 2.74 -59.07 11.28
C GLN A 954 1.59 -60.08 11.25
N ASN A 955 1.80 -61.22 10.58
CA ASN A 955 0.81 -62.30 10.43
C ASN A 955 -0.52 -61.90 9.75
N LYS A 956 -0.50 -60.93 8.84
CA LYS A 956 -1.68 -60.47 8.04
C LYS A 956 -2.85 -59.90 8.85
N THR A 957 -2.64 -59.57 10.12
CA THR A 957 -3.66 -59.00 11.01
C THR A 957 -3.18 -57.68 11.61
N ILE A 958 -4.09 -56.73 11.81
CA ILE A 958 -3.84 -55.40 12.37
C ILE A 958 -4.76 -55.18 13.56
N LYS A 959 -4.20 -54.84 14.73
CA LYS A 959 -4.98 -54.48 15.93
C LYS A 959 -5.34 -52.99 15.90
N VAL A 960 -6.61 -52.67 16.13
CA VAL A 960 -7.20 -51.31 15.96
C VAL A 960 -8.15 -50.94 17.11
N ASN A 961 -8.00 -51.60 18.26
CA ASN A 961 -8.80 -51.40 19.46
C ASN A 961 -8.74 -49.96 20.01
N ALA A 962 -7.68 -49.20 19.74
CA ALA A 962 -7.50 -47.83 20.23
C ALA A 962 -8.24 -46.73 19.44
N LEU A 963 -8.76 -47.01 18.24
CA LEU A 963 -9.50 -46.03 17.43
C LEU A 963 -10.89 -45.74 18.03
N ALA A 964 -11.44 -44.54 17.84
CA ALA A 964 -12.83 -44.24 18.21
C ALA A 964 -13.82 -44.81 17.15
N GLN A 965 -15.12 -44.85 17.45
CA GLN A 965 -16.13 -45.14 16.41
C GLN A 965 -16.04 -44.07 15.31
N GLY A 966 -15.98 -44.49 14.05
CA GLY A 966 -15.81 -43.54 12.95
C GLY A 966 -15.33 -44.16 11.65
N VAL A 967 -15.17 -43.30 10.64
CA VAL A 967 -14.64 -43.63 9.32
C VAL A 967 -13.15 -43.34 9.29
N TYR A 968 -12.36 -44.32 8.84
CA TYR A 968 -10.92 -44.20 8.69
C TYR A 968 -10.49 -44.71 7.31
N PHE A 969 -9.29 -44.35 6.89
CA PHE A 969 -8.66 -44.91 5.70
C PHE A 969 -7.41 -45.66 6.14
N ILE A 970 -7.25 -46.90 5.68
CA ILE A 970 -6.02 -47.67 5.85
C ILE A 970 -5.28 -47.78 4.52
N SER A 971 -4.01 -47.44 4.52
CA SER A 971 -3.16 -47.47 3.34
C SER A 971 -1.96 -48.39 3.55
N PHE A 972 -1.55 -49.07 2.47
CA PHE A 972 -0.40 -49.98 2.44
C PHE A 972 0.57 -49.57 1.34
N THR A 973 1.87 -49.76 1.57
CA THR A 973 2.93 -49.43 0.60
C THR A 973 4.00 -50.52 0.56
N ASN A 974 4.53 -50.80 -0.63
CA ASN A 974 5.73 -51.64 -0.82
C ASN A 974 6.90 -50.87 -1.49
N GLY A 975 6.80 -49.53 -1.56
CA GLY A 975 7.80 -48.67 -2.21
C GLY A 975 7.67 -48.55 -3.73
N LYS A 976 6.71 -49.23 -4.37
CA LYS A 976 6.38 -49.08 -5.81
C LYS A 976 4.89 -48.86 -6.05
N GLU A 977 4.03 -49.45 -5.22
CA GLU A 977 2.58 -49.37 -5.31
C GLU A 977 2.01 -48.91 -3.97
N HIS A 978 1.01 -48.02 -4.00
CA HIS A 978 0.30 -47.53 -2.82
C HIS A 978 -1.19 -47.79 -2.97
N ILE A 979 -1.78 -48.51 -2.01
CA ILE A 979 -3.22 -48.80 -2.04
C ILE A 979 -3.88 -48.42 -0.72
N THR A 980 -4.94 -47.63 -0.83
CA THR A 980 -5.77 -47.17 0.29
C THR A 980 -7.17 -47.81 0.25
N ARG A 981 -7.71 -48.12 1.43
CA ARG A 981 -9.05 -48.68 1.62
C ARG A 981 -9.76 -47.97 2.76
N LYS A 982 -11.02 -47.60 2.55
CA LYS A 982 -11.91 -47.14 3.61
C LYS A 982 -12.23 -48.28 4.57
N ILE A 983 -12.14 -48.03 5.87
CA ILE A 983 -12.49 -48.96 6.94
C ILE A 983 -13.39 -48.23 7.96
N VAL A 984 -14.39 -48.92 8.48
CA VAL A 984 -15.38 -48.36 9.39
C VAL A 984 -15.30 -49.07 10.74
N LYS A 985 -15.04 -48.30 11.81
CA LYS A 985 -15.05 -48.83 13.17
C LYS A 985 -16.44 -48.73 13.79
N GLN A 986 -16.97 -49.88 14.22
CA GLN A 986 -18.22 -50.01 14.97
C GLN A 986 -18.02 -50.01 16.48
#